data_AF-A0A4R1ANR1-F1
#
_entry.id   AF-A0A4R1ANR1-F1
#
_cell.length_a   1.000
_cell.length_b   1.000
_cell.length_c   1.000
_cell.angle_alpha   90.00
_cell.angle_beta   90.00
_cell.angle_gamma   90.00
#
_symmetry.space_group_name_H-M   'P 1'
#
loop_
_entity.id
_entity.type
_entity.pdbx_description
1 polymer ?
#
loop_
_entity_poly.entity_id
_entity_poly.type
_entity_poly.pdbx_seq_one_letter_code
_entity_poly.pdbx_strand_id
1 'polypeptide(L)'
;MSTTPNPRRRLALSVAAAVAASGLVAGAPSTAHAAPAPVGTTVDYFDDVYDALGAGSVFETVTIERFEYLLKQPGRFAFLVGDPGNASTQATIGHVNQVAKRLGVDKVYNFTPKLDGDTLDVWDLSRSGLRTGTSPDPAGGNRAGQGRAQYEALGNRLLTDYLNKDTTPQFTKDESTDPYLFVYDKDHTEGGAEDRIIASLAGEKSATDLDTPAETTAYEDQVEDVLGAVPASSYTPRSNFQFLKDEVNRRHTTTAAYADASKFGGDILDDADATDGWRVQTVTYPELVHLLQQPGDIPILFGGTWCHNTRAIIKDVNRIAQEDGIRTVYNFDFSLDSTGNSGSLAQHIRDNALPATVDGVTEVLRPSHLYGDLVNTYLSNAVTEYRTAADVEKLGGSVNAVSYLPGGDVTATAKQARKIQVGHVLTYNKDHKDAAGNAAPVVDQAIRFNDDGGQTEHMTEWWYVAGRDYAAGDARLGGTYNVASEAGSNGLQNQRAFAKEAIAEIDSVLGGLAGEEHGTQVAVDGVPATVPVGATPTVQVSVTSPGHAPFASFNTASASVAPSTGTARPRGEVGVFDGSELLVKARLSRAGTASLTLPAQTQGTKAYTVRYLGRGDSLTPSQSALALDVAGTASSVTLAGPAPLTYGAASTVTATVTEGATGTVSLSGLPGGAVSAPVQDGTATFTVPAGTVPGSYALTASYGGDATYAPSSSTPLTVVVRKNASTLAVAAAGVRYGTAAKVLVAVKGAAGRVPTGTVTLTGPTVRATGRLDASGRATIVLPRGLRVGTHRITAVYQGDRVALAASRTGSVTVVKALPGATRVAVPRSVKATRKAKVTITVATPPGLAKASGPVTVKVTKGRTSRTVRATLSNGRVVVTLPRLARGTWSVKAAYAGDASYTAGRTASARLRVVR
;
A
#
# COMPACT_ATOMS: atom_id res chain seq x y z
N MET A 1 -34.80 -11.61 -41.90
CA MET A 1 -35.66 -12.52 -41.10
C MET A 1 -35.65 -12.02 -39.66
N SER A 2 -36.84 -11.78 -39.08
CA SER A 2 -37.14 -11.39 -37.70
C SER A 2 -36.30 -10.25 -37.08
N THR A 3 -36.71 -9.01 -37.34
CA THR A 3 -36.34 -7.82 -36.56
C THR A 3 -37.02 -7.87 -35.19
N THR A 4 -36.44 -8.61 -34.26
CA THR A 4 -36.74 -8.40 -32.83
C THR A 4 -35.79 -7.31 -32.32
N PRO A 5 -36.29 -6.13 -31.88
CA PRO A 5 -35.44 -5.12 -31.26
C PRO A 5 -34.73 -5.68 -30.02
N ASN A 6 -33.47 -5.30 -29.86
CA ASN A 6 -32.62 -5.62 -28.72
C ASN A 6 -33.33 -5.29 -27.38
N PRO A 7 -33.30 -6.17 -26.34
CA PRO A 7 -33.94 -5.94 -25.03
C PRO A 7 -33.49 -4.69 -24.24
N ARG A 8 -32.54 -3.89 -24.77
CA ARG A 8 -31.93 -2.66 -24.19
C ARG A 8 -32.91 -1.64 -23.59
N ARG A 9 -34.23 -1.71 -23.87
CA ARG A 9 -35.23 -0.76 -23.33
C ARG A 9 -36.24 -1.31 -22.32
N ARG A 10 -36.09 -2.55 -21.83
CA ARG A 10 -36.93 -3.03 -20.70
C ARG A 10 -36.34 -2.81 -19.31
N LEU A 11 -35.06 -2.44 -19.16
CA LEU A 11 -34.41 -2.35 -17.84
C LEU A 11 -34.22 -0.95 -17.25
N ALA A 12 -34.36 0.14 -18.01
CA ALA A 12 -34.16 1.50 -17.47
C ALA A 12 -35.38 2.06 -16.68
N LEU A 13 -36.48 1.30 -16.57
CA LEU A 13 -37.73 1.73 -15.91
C LEU A 13 -38.30 0.60 -15.05
N SER A 14 -37.58 0.18 -14.01
CA SER A 14 -38.18 -0.64 -12.95
C SER A 14 -37.44 -0.55 -11.61
N VAL A 15 -37.52 0.61 -10.97
CA VAL A 15 -37.57 0.70 -9.49
C VAL A 15 -38.73 1.61 -9.13
N ALA A 16 -39.96 1.08 -9.16
CA ALA A 16 -41.07 1.49 -8.30
C ALA A 16 -42.31 0.61 -8.54
N ALA A 17 -42.83 0.09 -7.43
CA ALA A 17 -44.19 -0.41 -7.20
C ALA A 17 -44.63 -1.74 -7.86
N ALA A 18 -44.64 -2.78 -7.02
CA ALA A 18 -45.57 -3.88 -7.15
C ALA A 18 -46.98 -3.43 -6.69
N VAL A 19 -47.95 -3.37 -7.61
CA VAL A 19 -49.37 -3.67 -7.34
C VAL A 19 -49.97 -4.27 -8.60
N ALA A 20 -50.56 -5.46 -8.45
CA ALA A 20 -51.32 -6.15 -9.49
C ALA A 20 -52.68 -5.47 -9.73
N ALA A 21 -53.05 -5.28 -11.00
CA ALA A 21 -54.43 -5.34 -11.45
C ALA A 21 -54.48 -5.54 -12.97
N SER A 22 -55.23 -6.55 -13.38
CA SER A 22 -55.58 -6.93 -14.74
C SER A 22 -56.47 -5.89 -15.43
N GLY A 23 -56.20 -5.64 -16.71
CA GLY A 23 -57.09 -4.88 -17.59
C GLY A 23 -56.59 -4.87 -19.03
N LEU A 24 -57.35 -5.49 -19.94
CA LEU A 24 -57.17 -5.34 -21.38
C LEU A 24 -57.47 -3.88 -21.78
N VAL A 25 -56.55 -3.22 -22.48
CA VAL A 25 -56.87 -2.06 -23.33
C VAL A 25 -56.03 -2.10 -24.62
N ALA A 26 -56.71 -1.77 -25.71
CA ALA A 26 -56.28 -1.75 -27.10
C ALA A 26 -55.03 -0.89 -27.39
N GLY A 27 -54.37 -1.24 -28.49
CA GLY A 27 -53.11 -0.66 -28.95
C GLY A 27 -53.10 0.86 -29.09
N ALA A 28 -52.13 1.48 -28.42
CA ALA A 28 -51.66 2.81 -28.71
C ALA A 28 -50.58 2.74 -29.81
N PRO A 29 -50.46 3.75 -30.68
CA PRO A 29 -49.42 3.78 -31.71
C PRO A 29 -48.05 3.78 -31.03
N SER A 30 -47.12 3.01 -31.57
CA SER A 30 -45.73 2.96 -31.14
C SER A 30 -45.17 4.39 -31.12
N THR A 31 -44.88 4.90 -29.93
CA THR A 31 -44.07 6.11 -29.77
C THR A 31 -42.72 5.83 -30.41
N ALA A 32 -42.46 6.46 -31.57
CA ALA A 32 -41.16 6.48 -32.20
C ALA A 32 -40.14 6.80 -31.10
N HIS A 33 -39.25 5.84 -30.87
CA HIS A 33 -38.24 5.94 -29.85
C HIS A 33 -37.35 7.14 -30.16
N ALA A 34 -37.24 8.07 -29.20
CA ALA A 34 -36.17 9.05 -29.09
C ALA A 34 -34.85 8.48 -29.64
N ALA A 35 -34.27 9.03 -30.72
CA ALA A 35 -32.90 8.68 -31.10
C ALA A 35 -31.96 9.03 -29.92
N PRO A 36 -30.98 8.18 -29.61
CA PRO A 36 -30.05 8.41 -28.50
C PRO A 36 -29.29 9.73 -28.67
N ALA A 37 -28.88 10.33 -27.55
CA ALA A 37 -28.05 11.52 -27.59
C ALA A 37 -26.70 11.16 -28.22
N PRO A 38 -26.18 11.97 -29.15
CA PRO A 38 -24.98 11.62 -29.87
C PRO A 38 -23.72 11.69 -28.99
N VAL A 39 -22.93 10.62 -28.98
CA VAL A 39 -21.71 10.43 -28.17
C VAL A 39 -20.47 10.21 -29.06
N GLY A 40 -19.28 10.30 -28.47
CA GLY A 40 -17.99 10.24 -29.16
C GLY A 40 -17.59 11.58 -29.77
N THR A 41 -16.28 11.86 -29.74
CA THR A 41 -15.69 13.04 -30.36
C THR A 41 -15.77 12.92 -31.87
N THR A 42 -16.15 14.01 -32.54
CA THR A 42 -16.01 14.14 -34.00
C THR A 42 -14.90 15.15 -34.24
N VAL A 43 -13.90 14.75 -35.01
CA VAL A 43 -12.76 15.57 -35.40
C VAL A 43 -12.91 15.89 -36.89
N ASP A 44 -12.86 17.19 -37.22
CA ASP A 44 -12.82 17.66 -38.61
C ASP A 44 -11.35 17.90 -38.97
N TYR A 45 -10.72 16.89 -39.55
CA TYR A 45 -9.30 16.93 -39.88
C TYR A 45 -8.94 18.14 -40.75
N PHE A 46 -9.78 18.54 -41.71
CA PHE A 46 -9.49 19.67 -42.59
C PHE A 46 -9.57 21.02 -41.87
N ASP A 47 -10.56 21.20 -41.00
CA ASP A 47 -10.69 22.40 -40.16
C ASP A 47 -9.46 22.58 -39.25
N ASP A 48 -8.90 21.46 -38.77
CA ASP A 48 -7.77 21.48 -37.85
C ASP A 48 -6.41 21.68 -38.53
N VAL A 49 -6.20 21.15 -39.76
CA VAL A 49 -4.88 21.13 -40.41
C VAL A 49 -4.71 22.12 -41.56
N TYR A 50 -5.78 22.77 -42.02
CA TYR A 50 -5.72 23.80 -43.06
C TYR A 50 -6.31 25.13 -42.57
N ASP A 51 -5.46 26.11 -42.31
CA ASP A 51 -5.84 27.41 -41.71
C ASP A 51 -6.92 28.16 -42.51
N ALA A 52 -6.97 27.97 -43.82
CA ALA A 52 -7.91 28.63 -44.73
C ALA A 52 -9.27 27.93 -44.84
N LEU A 53 -9.42 26.75 -44.22
CA LEU A 53 -10.67 25.99 -44.21
C LEU A 53 -11.38 26.17 -42.87
N GLY A 54 -12.70 26.06 -42.95
CA GLY A 54 -13.59 26.02 -41.79
C GLY A 54 -14.41 24.73 -41.82
N ALA A 55 -15.06 24.40 -40.70
CA ALA A 55 -16.01 23.31 -40.62
C ALA A 55 -16.98 23.26 -41.83
N GLY A 56 -17.21 22.05 -42.35
CA GLY A 56 -18.07 21.85 -43.53
C GLY A 56 -17.44 22.34 -44.83
N SER A 57 -16.13 22.11 -44.99
CA SER A 57 -15.47 22.20 -46.30
C SER A 57 -16.03 21.16 -47.28
N VAL A 58 -15.82 21.36 -48.57
CA VAL A 58 -16.21 20.36 -49.59
C VAL A 58 -15.26 19.15 -49.63
N PHE A 59 -14.16 19.19 -48.88
CA PHE A 59 -13.11 18.20 -48.96
C PHE A 59 -13.42 16.94 -48.15
N GLU A 60 -12.88 15.82 -48.61
CA GLU A 60 -12.81 14.57 -47.86
C GLU A 60 -11.51 13.86 -48.23
N THR A 61 -10.67 13.58 -47.23
CA THR A 61 -9.45 12.79 -47.44
C THR A 61 -9.85 11.34 -47.70
N VAL A 62 -9.22 10.72 -48.70
CA VAL A 62 -9.44 9.31 -49.04
C VAL A 62 -8.16 8.51 -48.86
N THR A 63 -8.30 7.29 -48.34
CA THR A 63 -7.22 6.32 -48.34
C THR A 63 -6.85 5.96 -49.78
N ILE A 64 -5.64 5.44 -50.02
CA ILE A 64 -5.23 5.04 -51.37
C ILE A 64 -6.14 3.96 -51.98
N GLU A 65 -6.68 3.03 -51.18
CA GLU A 65 -7.67 2.06 -51.66
C GLU A 65 -8.95 2.77 -52.11
N ARG A 66 -9.42 3.75 -51.33
CA ARG A 66 -10.64 4.49 -51.65
C ARG A 66 -10.44 5.42 -52.85
N PHE A 67 -9.26 6.02 -52.99
CA PHE A 67 -8.88 6.79 -54.18
C PHE A 67 -8.90 5.90 -55.43
N GLU A 68 -8.23 4.73 -55.39
CA GLU A 68 -8.24 3.79 -56.51
C GLU A 68 -9.65 3.24 -56.80
N TYR A 69 -10.47 3.00 -55.76
CA TYR A 69 -11.86 2.61 -55.93
C TYR A 69 -12.64 3.68 -56.71
N LEU A 70 -12.50 4.97 -56.34
CA LEU A 70 -13.19 6.08 -57.01
C LEU A 70 -12.76 6.20 -58.48
N LEU A 71 -11.47 6.01 -58.79
CA LEU A 71 -10.96 6.00 -60.18
C LEU A 71 -11.54 4.85 -61.02
N LYS A 72 -12.04 3.78 -60.40
CA LYS A 72 -12.71 2.65 -61.08
C LYS A 72 -14.21 2.87 -61.26
N GLN A 73 -14.80 3.88 -60.63
CA GLN A 73 -16.24 4.07 -60.65
C GLN A 73 -16.70 4.83 -61.91
N PRO A 74 -17.87 4.48 -62.46
CA PRO A 74 -18.50 5.33 -63.46
C PRO A 74 -18.96 6.65 -62.83
N GLY A 75 -18.97 7.71 -63.63
CA GLY A 75 -19.36 9.06 -63.21
C GLY A 75 -18.18 10.01 -63.13
N ARG A 76 -18.48 11.25 -62.74
CA ARG A 76 -17.50 12.35 -62.70
C ARG A 76 -17.16 12.73 -61.27
N PHE A 77 -15.88 12.96 -61.03
CA PHE A 77 -15.34 13.22 -59.68
C PHE A 77 -14.37 14.40 -59.72
N ALA A 78 -14.44 15.27 -58.71
CA ALA A 78 -13.42 16.28 -58.48
C ALA A 78 -12.40 15.73 -57.48
N PHE A 79 -11.12 15.86 -57.81
CA PHE A 79 -10.01 15.41 -56.98
C PHE A 79 -9.02 16.55 -56.73
N LEU A 80 -8.49 16.61 -55.52
CA LEU A 80 -7.33 17.44 -55.18
C LEU A 80 -6.24 16.56 -54.64
N VAL A 81 -5.16 16.42 -55.38
CA VAL A 81 -3.94 15.78 -54.90
C VAL A 81 -3.10 16.82 -54.18
N GLY A 82 -2.76 16.58 -52.92
CA GLY A 82 -1.98 17.52 -52.11
C GLY A 82 -2.05 17.20 -50.62
N ASP A 83 -1.09 17.73 -49.85
CA ASP A 83 -0.91 17.44 -48.43
C ASP A 83 -0.88 18.72 -47.58
N PRO A 84 -1.22 18.65 -46.28
CA PRO A 84 -1.27 19.84 -45.42
C PRO A 84 0.10 20.43 -45.08
N GLY A 85 1.19 19.68 -45.26
CA GLY A 85 2.55 20.16 -45.11
C GLY A 85 3.06 20.94 -46.33
N ASN A 86 2.37 20.86 -47.47
CA ASN A 86 2.73 21.58 -48.69
C ASN A 86 2.22 23.04 -48.64
N ALA A 87 3.14 23.99 -48.79
CA ALA A 87 2.84 25.43 -48.67
C ALA A 87 1.91 25.94 -49.78
N SER A 88 2.04 25.44 -51.01
CA SER A 88 1.16 25.77 -52.13
C SER A 88 -0.26 25.26 -51.86
N THR A 89 -0.40 24.07 -51.27
CA THR A 89 -1.71 23.50 -50.89
C THR A 89 -2.36 24.35 -49.80
N GLN A 90 -1.63 24.73 -48.75
CA GLN A 90 -2.12 25.65 -47.73
C GLN A 90 -2.60 26.99 -48.30
N ALA A 91 -1.84 27.56 -49.23
CA ALA A 91 -2.16 28.86 -49.83
C ALA A 91 -3.41 28.85 -50.72
N THR A 92 -3.73 27.72 -51.36
CA THR A 92 -4.72 27.66 -52.45
C THR A 92 -6.03 26.96 -52.06
N ILE A 93 -6.00 26.01 -51.13
CA ILE A 93 -7.15 25.14 -50.82
C ILE A 93 -8.40 25.92 -50.37
N GLY A 94 -8.22 27.05 -49.70
CA GLY A 94 -9.31 27.94 -49.28
C GLY A 94 -10.07 28.54 -50.48
N HIS A 95 -9.34 28.94 -51.53
CA HIS A 95 -9.93 29.44 -52.77
C HIS A 95 -10.66 28.32 -53.52
N VAL A 96 -10.06 27.11 -53.58
CA VAL A 96 -10.71 25.95 -54.18
C VAL A 96 -12.04 25.63 -53.49
N ASN A 97 -12.10 25.66 -52.16
CA ASN A 97 -13.33 25.47 -51.39
C ASN A 97 -14.39 26.52 -51.72
N GLN A 98 -14.01 27.80 -51.83
CA GLN A 98 -14.94 28.89 -52.13
C GLN A 98 -15.55 28.74 -53.52
N VAL A 99 -14.73 28.47 -54.54
CA VAL A 99 -15.21 28.27 -55.91
C VAL A 99 -16.07 27.01 -56.02
N ALA A 100 -15.66 25.89 -55.43
CA ALA A 100 -16.45 24.66 -55.40
C ALA A 100 -17.85 24.90 -54.80
N LYS A 101 -17.93 25.60 -53.66
CA LYS A 101 -19.21 25.98 -53.03
C LYS A 101 -20.05 26.91 -53.92
N ARG A 102 -19.42 27.89 -54.60
CA ARG A 102 -20.07 28.81 -55.54
C ARG A 102 -20.71 28.06 -56.72
N LEU A 103 -20.01 27.06 -57.25
CA LEU A 103 -20.48 26.22 -58.37
C LEU A 103 -21.49 25.15 -57.95
N GLY A 104 -21.61 24.86 -56.65
CA GLY A 104 -22.46 23.77 -56.14
C GLY A 104 -21.82 22.39 -56.28
N VAL A 105 -20.48 22.31 -56.26
CA VAL A 105 -19.75 21.04 -56.20
C VAL A 105 -19.74 20.54 -54.76
N ASP A 106 -20.51 19.50 -54.47
CA ASP A 106 -20.73 19.00 -53.11
C ASP A 106 -19.50 18.33 -52.48
N LYS A 107 -18.58 17.81 -53.29
CA LYS A 107 -17.47 16.98 -52.81
C LYS A 107 -16.23 17.11 -53.70
N VAL A 108 -15.09 17.35 -53.09
CA VAL A 108 -13.76 17.24 -53.70
C VAL A 108 -12.96 16.23 -52.89
N TYR A 109 -12.55 15.12 -53.52
CA TYR A 109 -11.80 14.09 -52.82
C TYR A 109 -10.33 14.45 -52.77
N ASN A 110 -9.78 14.56 -51.56
CA ASN A 110 -8.36 14.83 -51.36
C ASN A 110 -7.57 13.53 -51.21
N PHE A 111 -6.48 13.40 -51.96
CA PHE A 111 -5.54 12.30 -51.82
C PHE A 111 -4.13 12.84 -51.57
N THR A 112 -3.49 12.34 -50.52
CA THR A 112 -2.08 12.61 -50.24
C THR A 112 -1.23 11.43 -50.71
N PRO A 113 -0.19 11.65 -51.54
CA PRO A 113 0.76 10.60 -51.90
C PRO A 113 1.69 10.23 -50.73
N LYS A 114 1.85 11.13 -49.74
CA LYS A 114 2.56 10.89 -48.47
C LYS A 114 1.69 10.05 -47.55
N LEU A 115 1.83 8.73 -47.62
CA LEU A 115 0.98 7.79 -46.90
C LEU A 115 1.14 7.86 -45.37
N ASP A 116 2.31 8.28 -44.90
CA ASP A 116 2.61 8.54 -43.49
C ASP A 116 2.43 10.02 -43.10
N GLY A 117 2.18 10.90 -44.08
CA GLY A 117 2.14 12.35 -43.91
C GLY A 117 3.52 13.02 -43.90
N ASP A 118 4.59 12.29 -44.20
CA ASP A 118 5.97 12.80 -44.14
C ASP A 118 6.82 12.27 -45.31
N THR A 119 7.57 11.18 -45.12
CA THR A 119 8.62 10.74 -46.06
C THR A 119 8.23 9.53 -46.92
N LEU A 120 7.16 8.82 -46.58
CA LEU A 120 6.65 7.69 -47.35
C LEU A 120 5.71 8.17 -48.45
N ASP A 121 6.28 8.84 -49.45
CA ASP A 121 5.58 9.36 -50.61
C ASP A 121 5.61 8.34 -51.77
N VAL A 122 4.44 7.85 -52.22
CA VAL A 122 4.38 6.83 -53.30
C VAL A 122 4.80 7.34 -54.69
N TRP A 123 4.96 8.64 -54.87
CA TRP A 123 5.47 9.25 -56.09
C TRP A 123 6.93 9.71 -55.97
N ASP A 124 7.39 10.09 -54.77
CA ASP A 124 8.82 10.31 -54.45
C ASP A 124 9.31 9.57 -53.19
N LEU A 125 9.73 8.31 -53.37
CA LEU A 125 10.29 7.52 -52.28
C LEU A 125 11.77 7.82 -51.97
N SER A 126 12.38 8.86 -52.55
CA SER A 126 13.81 9.18 -52.32
C SER A 126 14.14 9.46 -50.86
N ARG A 127 13.14 9.94 -50.09
CA ARG A 127 13.26 10.31 -48.67
C ARG A 127 12.78 9.24 -47.70
N SER A 128 12.16 8.16 -48.19
CA SER A 128 11.46 7.14 -47.37
C SER A 128 12.37 6.30 -46.45
N GLY A 129 13.70 6.32 -46.68
CA GLY A 129 14.64 5.41 -46.00
C GLY A 129 14.43 3.92 -46.33
N LEU A 130 13.51 3.60 -47.24
CA LEU A 130 13.27 2.25 -47.70
C LEU A 130 14.36 1.82 -48.67
N ARG A 131 14.75 0.55 -48.56
CA ARG A 131 15.82 -0.01 -49.37
C ARG A 131 15.58 0.08 -50.88
N THR A 132 16.64 0.44 -51.61
CA THR A 132 16.70 0.40 -53.08
C THR A 132 17.20 -0.97 -53.59
N GLY A 133 16.53 -1.57 -54.60
CA GLY A 133 16.97 -2.80 -55.29
C GLY A 133 16.36 -4.15 -54.83
N THR A 134 16.66 -5.24 -55.55
CA THR A 134 16.18 -6.60 -55.26
C THR A 134 17.09 -7.33 -54.26
N SER A 135 16.55 -7.85 -53.15
CA SER A 135 17.35 -8.62 -52.17
C SER A 135 17.34 -10.13 -52.45
N PRO A 136 18.50 -10.80 -52.47
CA PRO A 136 18.60 -12.24 -52.18
C PRO A 136 18.32 -12.49 -50.68
N ASP A 137 17.69 -13.61 -50.36
CA ASP A 137 17.34 -14.02 -48.99
C ASP A 137 18.44 -14.93 -48.37
N PRO A 138 18.89 -14.67 -47.13
CA PRO A 138 19.72 -15.63 -46.38
C PRO A 138 19.05 -16.99 -46.11
N ALA A 139 17.71 -17.08 -46.19
CA ALA A 139 16.91 -18.30 -45.98
C ALA A 139 16.46 -18.99 -47.29
N GLY A 140 16.96 -18.55 -48.46
CA GLY A 140 16.78 -19.26 -49.73
C GLY A 140 15.46 -19.01 -50.48
N GLY A 141 14.62 -18.05 -50.07
CA GLY A 141 13.44 -17.61 -50.84
C GLY A 141 13.74 -16.40 -51.74
N ASN A 142 13.27 -16.38 -52.99
CA ASN A 142 13.42 -15.20 -53.83
C ASN A 142 12.43 -14.10 -53.37
N ARG A 143 12.91 -13.03 -52.72
CA ARG A 143 12.11 -11.85 -52.31
C ARG A 143 12.33 -10.66 -53.24
N ALA A 144 12.37 -10.91 -54.55
CA ALA A 144 12.35 -9.83 -55.54
C ALA A 144 11.08 -8.97 -55.36
N GLY A 145 11.22 -7.66 -55.21
CA GLY A 145 10.10 -6.71 -55.10
C GLY A 145 9.69 -6.25 -53.68
N GLN A 146 10.47 -6.53 -52.63
CA GLN A 146 10.28 -5.94 -51.29
C GLN A 146 11.09 -4.65 -51.10
N GLY A 147 10.64 -3.74 -50.23
CA GLY A 147 11.28 -2.44 -50.01
C GLY A 147 10.67 -1.34 -50.86
N ARG A 148 11.49 -0.37 -51.30
CA ARG A 148 11.04 0.82 -52.02
C ARG A 148 10.21 0.50 -53.28
N ALA A 149 10.67 -0.44 -54.10
CA ALA A 149 10.02 -0.82 -55.36
C ALA A 149 8.54 -1.25 -55.18
N GLN A 150 8.20 -1.80 -54.01
CA GLN A 150 6.84 -2.23 -53.71
C GLN A 150 5.88 -1.05 -53.57
N TYR A 151 6.31 0.04 -52.91
CA TYR A 151 5.51 1.25 -52.73
C TYR A 151 5.52 2.10 -54.01
N GLU A 152 6.63 2.09 -54.75
CA GLU A 152 6.75 2.71 -56.08
C GLU A 152 5.76 2.08 -57.07
N ALA A 153 5.59 0.76 -57.03
CA ALA A 153 4.61 0.06 -57.83
C ALA A 153 3.17 0.52 -57.54
N LEU A 154 2.86 0.96 -56.31
CA LEU A 154 1.56 1.52 -55.96
C LEU A 154 1.32 2.85 -56.67
N GLY A 155 2.25 3.80 -56.53
CA GLY A 155 2.16 5.09 -57.20
C GLY A 155 2.12 4.94 -58.71
N ASN A 156 2.95 4.05 -59.27
CA ASN A 156 2.96 3.74 -60.70
C ASN A 156 1.65 3.13 -61.19
N ARG A 157 1.02 2.24 -60.41
CA ARG A 157 -0.29 1.67 -60.74
C ARG A 157 -1.35 2.75 -60.88
N LEU A 158 -1.44 3.67 -59.91
CA LEU A 158 -2.38 4.80 -59.96
C LEU A 158 -2.21 5.63 -61.24
N LEU A 159 -0.96 5.84 -61.64
CA LEU A 159 -0.62 6.66 -62.80
C LEU A 159 -0.87 5.94 -64.12
N THR A 160 -0.27 4.76 -64.30
CA THR A 160 -0.29 4.05 -65.58
C THR A 160 -1.65 3.42 -65.90
N ASP A 161 -2.37 2.94 -64.88
CA ASP A 161 -3.64 2.24 -65.10
C ASP A 161 -4.85 3.18 -65.04
N TYR A 162 -4.68 4.38 -64.44
CA TYR A 162 -5.80 5.31 -64.21
C TYR A 162 -5.56 6.76 -64.63
N LEU A 163 -4.59 7.46 -64.05
CA LEU A 163 -4.47 8.92 -64.23
C LEU A 163 -3.92 9.32 -65.61
N ASN A 164 -2.98 8.57 -66.18
CA ASN A 164 -2.25 8.88 -67.42
C ASN A 164 -2.62 7.94 -68.59
N LYS A 165 -3.87 7.47 -68.65
CA LYS A 165 -4.36 6.77 -69.85
C LYS A 165 -4.63 7.80 -70.96
N ASP A 166 -3.64 7.96 -71.84
CA ASP A 166 -3.66 8.80 -73.06
C ASP A 166 -4.14 10.26 -72.86
N THR A 167 -3.74 10.90 -71.75
CA THR A 167 -4.24 12.24 -71.35
C THR A 167 -3.41 13.43 -71.85
N THR A 168 -4.07 14.56 -72.12
CA THR A 168 -3.44 15.89 -72.27
C THR A 168 -4.15 16.95 -71.39
N PRO A 169 -3.50 17.51 -70.34
CA PRO A 169 -2.12 17.27 -69.91
C PRO A 169 -1.93 15.95 -69.14
N GLN A 170 -0.70 15.43 -69.15
CA GLN A 170 -0.34 14.31 -68.30
C GLN A 170 -0.26 14.75 -66.83
N PHE A 171 -0.75 13.91 -65.91
CA PHE A 171 -0.41 14.01 -64.50
C PHE A 171 1.11 13.83 -64.32
N THR A 172 1.76 14.81 -63.69
CA THR A 172 3.19 14.80 -63.36
C THR A 172 3.42 14.34 -61.92
N LYS A 173 4.38 13.45 -61.70
CA LYS A 173 4.72 12.89 -60.36
C LYS A 173 5.48 13.86 -59.44
N ASP A 174 5.39 15.15 -59.69
CA ASP A 174 6.29 16.14 -59.12
C ASP A 174 5.56 16.92 -58.01
N GLU A 175 6.07 16.87 -56.77
CA GLU A 175 5.52 17.64 -55.64
C GLU A 175 5.50 19.16 -55.92
N SER A 176 6.32 19.68 -56.83
CA SER A 176 6.25 21.07 -57.31
C SER A 176 5.04 21.37 -58.22
N THR A 177 4.18 20.38 -58.41
CA THR A 177 2.88 20.55 -59.09
C THR A 177 1.70 20.41 -58.14
N ASP A 178 1.95 20.25 -56.83
CA ASP A 178 0.91 20.22 -55.81
C ASP A 178 0.45 21.65 -55.40
N PRO A 179 -0.85 21.84 -55.11
CA PRO A 179 -1.90 20.84 -55.24
C PRO A 179 -2.35 20.70 -56.70
N TYR A 180 -2.57 19.45 -57.12
CA TYR A 180 -3.11 19.14 -58.43
C TYR A 180 -4.64 18.91 -58.33
N LEU A 181 -5.41 19.93 -58.73
CA LEU A 181 -6.88 19.88 -58.82
C LEU A 181 -7.32 19.44 -60.22
N PHE A 182 -8.21 18.46 -60.30
CA PHE A 182 -8.72 17.96 -61.58
C PHE A 182 -10.12 17.36 -61.50
N VAL A 183 -10.79 17.32 -62.65
CA VAL A 183 -12.06 16.61 -62.87
C VAL A 183 -11.77 15.32 -63.64
N TYR A 184 -12.23 14.20 -63.09
CA TYR A 184 -11.97 12.86 -63.61
C TYR A 184 -13.26 12.17 -64.05
N ASP A 185 -13.19 11.46 -65.17
CA ASP A 185 -14.23 10.56 -65.67
C ASP A 185 -13.56 9.38 -66.38
N LYS A 186 -13.72 8.18 -65.83
CA LYS A 186 -13.04 6.99 -66.35
C LYS A 186 -13.45 6.61 -67.78
N ASP A 187 -14.62 7.08 -68.22
CA ASP A 187 -15.21 6.78 -69.52
C ASP A 187 -15.05 7.95 -70.51
N HIS A 188 -14.36 9.02 -70.13
CA HIS A 188 -14.11 10.16 -71.01
C HIS A 188 -13.09 9.82 -72.10
N THR A 189 -13.33 10.40 -73.27
CA THR A 189 -12.50 10.21 -74.46
C THR A 189 -12.33 11.54 -75.19
N GLU A 190 -11.12 11.87 -75.61
CA GLU A 190 -10.82 13.02 -76.47
C GLU A 190 -10.28 12.54 -77.83
N GLY A 191 -10.87 13.03 -78.93
CA GLY A 191 -10.46 12.59 -80.28
C GLY A 191 -10.64 11.09 -80.56
N GLY A 192 -11.42 10.36 -79.74
CA GLY A 192 -11.60 8.91 -79.81
C GLY A 192 -10.53 8.10 -79.08
N ALA A 193 -9.55 8.75 -78.46
CA ALA A 193 -8.63 8.14 -77.50
C ALA A 193 -9.19 8.28 -76.08
N GLU A 194 -8.82 7.37 -75.21
CA GLU A 194 -9.13 7.49 -73.77
C GLU A 194 -8.41 8.73 -73.22
N ASP A 195 -9.14 9.63 -72.57
CA ASP A 195 -8.54 10.73 -71.81
C ASP A 195 -9.39 10.92 -70.57
N ARG A 196 -8.92 10.45 -69.42
CA ARG A 196 -9.78 10.38 -68.22
C ARG A 196 -9.78 11.67 -67.41
N ILE A 197 -8.92 12.65 -67.73
CA ILE A 197 -8.87 13.95 -67.06
C ILE A 197 -9.60 14.95 -67.96
N ILE A 198 -10.77 15.41 -67.53
CA ILE A 198 -11.59 16.36 -68.29
C ILE A 198 -10.97 17.76 -68.26
N ALA A 199 -10.49 18.17 -67.08
CA ALA A 199 -9.85 19.46 -66.85
C ALA A 199 -8.95 19.38 -65.61
N SER A 200 -7.87 20.16 -65.59
CA SER A 200 -6.95 20.25 -64.46
C SER A 200 -6.33 21.64 -64.34
N LEU A 201 -5.93 22.04 -63.13
CA LEU A 201 -5.18 23.28 -62.93
C LEU A 201 -3.81 23.23 -63.62
N ALA A 202 -3.38 24.38 -64.13
CA ALA A 202 -2.10 24.54 -64.80
C ALA A 202 -1.03 25.04 -63.81
N GLY A 203 -0.36 24.10 -63.14
CA GLY A 203 0.81 24.35 -62.29
C GLY A 203 0.50 24.87 -60.88
N GLU A 204 1.52 24.86 -60.03
CA GLU A 204 1.41 25.29 -58.63
C GLU A 204 1.24 26.81 -58.47
N LYS A 205 0.65 27.21 -57.34
CA LYS A 205 0.58 28.61 -56.88
C LYS A 205 1.00 28.70 -55.43
N SER A 206 1.96 29.59 -55.17
CA SER A 206 2.42 29.92 -53.83
C SER A 206 1.58 31.06 -53.24
N ALA A 207 1.73 31.29 -51.93
CA ALA A 207 1.12 32.46 -51.27
C ALA A 207 1.58 33.79 -51.89
N THR A 208 2.81 33.85 -52.43
CA THR A 208 3.32 35.04 -53.14
C THR A 208 2.72 35.23 -54.52
N ASP A 209 2.22 34.16 -55.16
CA ASP A 209 1.51 34.27 -56.44
C ASP A 209 0.06 34.72 -56.27
N LEU A 210 -0.42 34.86 -55.03
CA LEU A 210 -1.79 35.22 -54.65
C LEU A 210 -1.84 36.46 -53.75
N ASP A 211 -0.80 37.30 -53.77
CA ASP A 211 -0.65 38.41 -52.82
C ASP A 211 -1.51 39.64 -53.14
N THR A 212 -2.03 39.74 -54.37
CA THR A 212 -3.01 40.76 -54.76
C THR A 212 -4.43 40.20 -54.99
N PRO A 213 -5.48 41.03 -54.83
CA PRO A 213 -6.84 40.65 -55.18
C PRO A 213 -7.02 40.23 -56.65
N ALA A 214 -6.23 40.81 -57.57
CA ALA A 214 -6.31 40.49 -58.99
C ALA A 214 -5.75 39.08 -59.28
N GLU A 215 -4.65 38.71 -58.64
CA GLU A 215 -4.07 37.37 -58.77
C GLU A 215 -4.94 36.32 -58.09
N THR A 216 -5.49 36.63 -56.92
CA THR A 216 -6.50 35.79 -56.26
C THR A 216 -7.69 35.52 -57.18
N THR A 217 -8.24 36.57 -57.79
CA THR A 217 -9.37 36.44 -58.73
C THR A 217 -8.98 35.59 -59.94
N ALA A 218 -7.79 35.82 -60.51
CA ALA A 218 -7.31 35.05 -61.65
C ALA A 218 -7.10 33.56 -61.32
N TYR A 219 -6.68 33.24 -60.10
CA TYR A 219 -6.60 31.86 -59.64
C TYR A 219 -7.99 31.24 -59.43
N GLU A 220 -8.91 31.96 -58.80
CA GLU A 220 -10.30 31.51 -58.65
C GLU A 220 -10.99 31.29 -60.00
N ASP A 221 -10.71 32.12 -61.00
CA ASP A 221 -11.20 31.93 -62.38
C ASP A 221 -10.63 30.63 -62.99
N GLN A 222 -9.36 30.30 -62.76
CA GLN A 222 -8.77 29.03 -63.21
C GLN A 222 -9.40 27.82 -62.50
N VAL A 223 -9.66 27.93 -61.20
CA VAL A 223 -10.38 26.89 -60.45
C VAL A 223 -11.80 26.73 -61.00
N GLU A 224 -12.46 27.84 -61.35
CA GLU A 224 -13.79 27.83 -61.95
C GLU A 224 -13.78 27.19 -63.34
N ASP A 225 -12.77 27.44 -64.16
CA ASP A 225 -12.58 26.77 -65.44
C ASP A 225 -12.44 25.24 -65.28
N VAL A 226 -11.74 24.78 -64.25
CA VAL A 226 -11.54 23.34 -63.97
C VAL A 226 -12.82 22.70 -63.43
N LEU A 227 -13.35 23.21 -62.32
CA LEU A 227 -14.51 22.62 -61.66
C LEU A 227 -15.82 22.86 -62.44
N GLY A 228 -15.87 23.91 -63.24
CA GLY A 228 -16.97 24.27 -64.14
C GLY A 228 -16.88 23.65 -65.52
N ALA A 229 -15.82 22.90 -65.84
CA ALA A 229 -15.68 22.16 -67.11
C ALA A 229 -16.85 21.19 -67.36
N VAL A 230 -17.53 20.77 -66.28
CA VAL A 230 -18.78 20.02 -66.34
C VAL A 230 -19.83 20.66 -65.42
N PRO A 231 -21.14 20.51 -65.73
CA PRO A 231 -22.18 20.99 -64.82
C PRO A 231 -22.07 20.34 -63.44
N ALA A 232 -22.27 21.11 -62.37
CA ALA A 232 -22.17 20.60 -61.00
C ALA A 232 -23.09 19.39 -60.74
N SER A 233 -24.27 19.36 -61.36
CA SER A 233 -25.21 18.23 -61.29
C SER A 233 -24.71 16.94 -61.95
N SER A 234 -23.56 16.95 -62.64
CA SER A 234 -22.95 15.78 -63.27
C SER A 234 -21.90 15.09 -62.41
N TYR A 235 -21.43 15.73 -61.32
CA TYR A 235 -20.59 15.06 -60.33
C TYR A 235 -21.40 13.95 -59.65
N THR A 236 -20.77 12.79 -59.47
CA THR A 236 -21.41 11.60 -58.89
C THR A 236 -20.70 11.23 -57.58
N PRO A 237 -20.80 12.07 -56.52
CA PRO A 237 -20.09 11.80 -55.27
C PRO A 237 -20.52 10.45 -54.69
N ARG A 238 -19.54 9.70 -54.19
CA ARG A 238 -19.74 8.44 -53.48
C ARG A 238 -19.31 8.55 -52.03
N SER A 239 -20.23 8.12 -51.17
CA SER A 239 -20.03 8.08 -49.73
C SER A 239 -19.02 7.01 -49.31
N ASN A 240 -18.47 7.16 -48.11
CA ASN A 240 -17.64 6.13 -47.49
C ASN A 240 -18.37 4.78 -47.36
N PHE A 241 -19.67 4.81 -47.09
CA PHE A 241 -20.50 3.61 -47.04
C PHE A 241 -20.55 2.87 -48.37
N GLN A 242 -20.73 3.57 -49.49
CA GLN A 242 -20.76 2.92 -50.81
C GLN A 242 -19.43 2.23 -51.13
N PHE A 243 -18.31 2.88 -50.81
CA PHE A 243 -16.98 2.26 -50.91
C PHE A 243 -16.89 0.98 -50.09
N LEU A 244 -17.19 1.05 -48.79
CA LEU A 244 -17.09 -0.10 -47.90
C LEU A 244 -18.06 -1.21 -48.32
N LYS A 245 -19.31 -0.89 -48.67
CA LYS A 245 -20.29 -1.86 -49.16
C LYS A 245 -19.78 -2.60 -50.40
N ASP A 246 -19.37 -1.85 -51.41
CA ASP A 246 -18.93 -2.42 -52.68
C ASP A 246 -17.68 -3.30 -52.49
N GLU A 247 -16.67 -2.83 -51.76
CA GLU A 247 -15.41 -3.57 -51.57
C GLU A 247 -15.53 -4.75 -50.61
N VAL A 248 -16.25 -4.61 -49.50
CA VAL A 248 -16.53 -5.72 -48.56
C VAL A 248 -17.28 -6.84 -49.28
N ASN A 249 -18.35 -6.50 -50.01
CA ASN A 249 -19.16 -7.49 -50.73
C ASN A 249 -18.38 -8.10 -51.89
N ARG A 250 -17.70 -7.29 -52.71
CA ARG A 250 -16.89 -7.78 -53.83
C ARG A 250 -15.85 -8.77 -53.33
N ARG A 251 -15.06 -8.42 -52.32
CA ARG A 251 -14.01 -9.30 -51.79
C ARG A 251 -14.56 -10.58 -51.17
N HIS A 252 -15.77 -10.54 -50.61
CA HIS A 252 -16.45 -11.74 -50.12
C HIS A 252 -16.92 -12.64 -51.27
N THR A 253 -17.71 -12.09 -52.17
CA THR A 253 -18.42 -12.84 -53.22
C THR A 253 -17.52 -13.27 -54.38
N THR A 254 -16.43 -12.55 -54.68
CA THR A 254 -15.47 -12.95 -55.72
C THR A 254 -14.41 -13.92 -55.21
N THR A 255 -14.35 -14.19 -53.90
CA THR A 255 -13.43 -15.20 -53.36
C THR A 255 -13.96 -16.58 -53.70
N ALA A 256 -13.24 -17.32 -54.55
CA ALA A 256 -13.69 -18.64 -55.05
C ALA A 256 -14.02 -19.64 -53.91
N ALA A 257 -13.30 -19.57 -52.78
CA ALA A 257 -13.57 -20.41 -51.61
C ALA A 257 -14.94 -20.12 -50.96
N TYR A 258 -15.54 -18.95 -51.21
CA TYR A 258 -16.79 -18.48 -50.62
C TYR A 258 -17.94 -18.41 -51.62
N ALA A 259 -17.78 -18.98 -52.82
CA ALA A 259 -18.78 -18.88 -53.90
C ALA A 259 -20.16 -19.47 -53.55
N ASP A 260 -20.23 -20.42 -52.61
CA ASP A 260 -21.49 -20.98 -52.13
C ASP A 260 -22.11 -20.12 -51.01
N ALA A 261 -22.97 -19.18 -51.41
CA ALA A 261 -23.68 -18.28 -50.50
C ALA A 261 -24.51 -19.00 -49.42
N SER A 262 -24.96 -20.25 -49.66
CA SER A 262 -25.70 -21.03 -48.64
C SER A 262 -24.81 -21.46 -47.46
N LYS A 263 -23.49 -21.57 -47.70
CA LYS A 263 -22.48 -21.96 -46.71
C LYS A 263 -21.70 -20.78 -46.16
N PHE A 264 -21.38 -19.79 -46.98
CA PHE A 264 -20.48 -18.69 -46.61
C PHE A 264 -21.18 -17.33 -46.51
N GLY A 265 -22.48 -17.26 -46.80
CA GLY A 265 -23.23 -16.01 -46.87
C GLY A 265 -22.98 -15.26 -48.18
N GLY A 266 -23.99 -14.52 -48.65
CA GLY A 266 -23.87 -13.63 -49.80
C GLY A 266 -23.32 -12.26 -49.40
N ASP A 267 -23.90 -11.20 -49.94
CA ASP A 267 -23.57 -9.82 -49.56
C ASP A 267 -23.66 -9.62 -48.04
N ILE A 268 -22.67 -8.91 -47.51
CA ILE A 268 -22.50 -8.63 -46.08
C ILE A 268 -23.22 -7.32 -45.74
N LEU A 269 -22.97 -6.30 -46.55
CA LEU A 269 -23.55 -4.96 -46.41
C LEU A 269 -24.61 -4.73 -47.49
N ASP A 270 -25.73 -4.11 -47.12
CA ASP A 270 -26.79 -3.70 -48.02
C ASP A 270 -27.26 -2.28 -47.70
N ASP A 271 -28.03 -1.66 -48.59
CA ASP A 271 -28.44 -0.25 -48.42
C ASP A 271 -29.25 0.01 -47.14
N ALA A 272 -29.87 -1.02 -46.55
CA ALA A 272 -30.60 -0.86 -45.29
C ALA A 272 -29.66 -0.55 -44.13
N ASP A 273 -28.40 -1.02 -44.17
CA ASP A 273 -27.42 -0.78 -43.10
C ASP A 273 -27.07 0.71 -42.92
N ALA A 274 -27.28 1.55 -43.96
CA ALA A 274 -27.02 2.98 -43.92
C ALA A 274 -28.28 3.85 -43.76
N THR A 275 -29.48 3.26 -43.67
CA THR A 275 -30.75 4.02 -43.59
C THR A 275 -30.84 4.95 -42.37
N ASP A 276 -30.31 4.51 -41.23
CA ASP A 276 -30.21 5.31 -39.99
C ASP A 276 -28.87 6.08 -39.86
N GLY A 277 -28.19 6.27 -41.00
CA GLY A 277 -26.90 6.92 -41.11
C GLY A 277 -25.73 5.98 -40.80
N TRP A 278 -24.77 5.88 -41.72
CA TRP A 278 -23.57 5.07 -41.57
C TRP A 278 -22.56 5.69 -40.59
N ARG A 279 -21.93 4.88 -39.74
CA ARG A 279 -21.06 5.36 -38.64
C ARG A 279 -19.58 5.04 -38.81
N VAL A 280 -19.21 4.08 -39.66
CA VAL A 280 -17.80 3.68 -39.80
C VAL A 280 -17.11 4.56 -40.83
N GLN A 281 -16.11 5.36 -40.43
CA GLN A 281 -15.38 6.26 -41.32
C GLN A 281 -13.94 5.78 -41.53
N THR A 282 -13.53 5.54 -42.78
CA THR A 282 -12.14 5.17 -43.06
C THR A 282 -11.23 6.38 -42.87
N VAL A 283 -10.04 6.17 -42.29
CA VAL A 283 -9.04 7.22 -42.09
C VAL A 283 -7.68 6.80 -42.64
N THR A 284 -6.90 7.79 -43.07
CA THR A 284 -5.49 7.66 -43.41
C THR A 284 -4.62 7.61 -42.15
N TYR A 285 -3.33 7.30 -42.30
CA TYR A 285 -2.40 7.29 -41.17
C TYR A 285 -2.22 8.69 -40.55
N PRO A 286 -2.06 9.79 -41.31
CA PRO A 286 -2.02 11.15 -40.75
C PRO A 286 -3.29 11.50 -39.97
N GLU A 287 -4.47 11.18 -40.51
CA GLU A 287 -5.74 11.38 -39.81
C GLU A 287 -5.80 10.57 -38.51
N LEU A 288 -5.34 9.31 -38.50
CA LEU A 288 -5.29 8.50 -37.28
C LEU A 288 -4.35 9.12 -36.23
N VAL A 289 -3.15 9.54 -36.62
CA VAL A 289 -2.21 10.18 -35.69
C VAL A 289 -2.79 11.47 -35.13
N HIS A 290 -3.42 12.30 -35.97
CA HIS A 290 -4.12 13.51 -35.55
C HIS A 290 -5.25 13.20 -34.57
N LEU A 291 -6.10 12.20 -34.87
CA LEU A 291 -7.18 11.75 -33.99
C LEU A 291 -6.65 11.36 -32.61
N LEU A 292 -5.57 10.57 -32.54
CA LEU A 292 -4.99 10.13 -31.27
C LEU A 292 -4.36 11.29 -30.46
N GLN A 293 -4.12 12.46 -31.08
CA GLN A 293 -3.67 13.66 -30.39
C GLN A 293 -4.83 14.53 -29.87
N GLN A 294 -6.07 14.26 -30.31
CA GLN A 294 -7.24 15.02 -29.89
C GLN A 294 -7.78 14.56 -28.52
N PRO A 295 -8.39 15.48 -27.74
CA PRO A 295 -9.08 15.11 -26.50
C PRO A 295 -10.42 14.40 -26.77
N GLY A 296 -10.86 13.62 -25.78
CA GLY A 296 -12.17 12.96 -25.76
C GLY A 296 -12.16 11.51 -26.24
N ASP A 297 -13.35 10.92 -26.31
CA ASP A 297 -13.52 9.48 -26.52
C ASP A 297 -13.65 9.15 -28.01
N ILE A 298 -12.73 8.33 -28.50
CA ILE A 298 -12.52 8.01 -29.91
C ILE A 298 -12.63 6.49 -30.08
N PRO A 299 -13.73 5.97 -30.63
CA PRO A 299 -13.84 4.55 -30.97
C PRO A 299 -13.14 4.25 -32.29
N ILE A 300 -12.31 3.20 -32.29
CA ILE A 300 -11.46 2.82 -33.42
C ILE A 300 -11.71 1.34 -33.80
N LEU A 301 -11.93 1.09 -35.08
CA LEU A 301 -11.93 -0.23 -35.71
C LEU A 301 -10.62 -0.40 -36.51
N PHE A 302 -9.71 -1.24 -36.05
CA PHE A 302 -8.54 -1.64 -36.82
C PHE A 302 -8.89 -2.77 -37.78
N GLY A 303 -8.82 -2.51 -39.09
CA GLY A 303 -9.01 -3.52 -40.12
C GLY A 303 -9.35 -2.96 -41.50
N GLY A 304 -9.00 -3.70 -42.55
CA GLY A 304 -9.34 -3.36 -43.94
C GLY A 304 -10.40 -4.27 -44.55
N THR A 305 -10.93 -3.85 -45.71
CA THR A 305 -11.89 -4.58 -46.54
C THR A 305 -11.36 -5.96 -46.99
N TRP A 306 -10.05 -6.10 -47.10
CA TRP A 306 -9.34 -7.34 -47.46
C TRP A 306 -9.52 -8.45 -46.42
N CYS A 307 -9.56 -8.10 -45.14
CA CYS A 307 -9.56 -9.07 -44.07
C CYS A 307 -10.96 -9.63 -43.85
N HIS A 308 -11.08 -10.96 -43.89
CA HIS A 308 -12.33 -11.64 -43.62
C HIS A 308 -12.84 -11.39 -42.19
N ASN A 309 -11.95 -11.22 -41.20
CA ASN A 309 -12.32 -10.86 -39.82
C ASN A 309 -13.00 -9.49 -39.74
N THR A 310 -12.44 -8.46 -40.40
CA THR A 310 -13.06 -7.12 -40.44
C THR A 310 -14.43 -7.18 -41.11
N ARG A 311 -14.51 -7.85 -42.26
CA ARG A 311 -15.76 -8.04 -43.00
C ARG A 311 -16.82 -8.73 -42.16
N ALA A 312 -16.43 -9.67 -41.29
CA ALA A 312 -17.36 -10.39 -40.43
C ALA A 312 -18.06 -9.49 -39.40
N ILE A 313 -17.42 -8.40 -38.93
CA ILE A 313 -17.93 -7.59 -37.82
C ILE A 313 -18.42 -6.20 -38.21
N ILE A 314 -18.01 -5.66 -39.37
CA ILE A 314 -18.24 -4.25 -39.74
C ILE A 314 -19.74 -3.86 -39.75
N LYS A 315 -20.62 -4.77 -40.16
CA LYS A 315 -22.08 -4.57 -40.13
C LYS A 315 -22.59 -4.38 -38.70
N ASP A 316 -22.14 -5.23 -37.78
CA ASP A 316 -22.53 -5.16 -36.37
C ASP A 316 -21.91 -3.96 -35.65
N VAL A 317 -20.66 -3.59 -35.97
CA VAL A 317 -20.03 -2.34 -35.46
C VAL A 317 -20.87 -1.12 -35.82
N ASN A 318 -21.29 -1.01 -37.09
CA ASN A 318 -22.16 0.08 -37.53
C ASN A 318 -23.53 0.06 -36.81
N ARG A 319 -24.18 -1.10 -36.75
CA ARG A 319 -25.47 -1.27 -36.08
C ARG A 319 -25.40 -0.86 -34.60
N ILE A 320 -24.38 -1.33 -33.88
CA ILE A 320 -24.18 -1.00 -32.46
C ILE A 320 -23.94 0.50 -32.30
N ALA A 321 -23.08 1.09 -33.14
CA ALA A 321 -22.85 2.53 -33.13
C ALA A 321 -24.14 3.34 -33.37
N GLN A 322 -25.02 2.90 -34.28
CA GLN A 322 -26.34 3.52 -34.49
C GLN A 322 -27.24 3.35 -33.26
N GLU A 323 -27.31 2.15 -32.68
CA GLU A 323 -28.12 1.85 -31.49
C GLU A 323 -27.70 2.66 -30.26
N ASP A 324 -26.39 2.91 -30.12
CA ASP A 324 -25.79 3.61 -28.97
C ASP A 324 -25.53 5.10 -29.22
N GLY A 325 -25.92 5.63 -30.40
CA GLY A 325 -25.77 7.05 -30.73
C GLY A 325 -24.33 7.51 -30.94
N ILE A 326 -23.40 6.59 -31.22
CA ILE A 326 -22.02 6.93 -31.54
C ILE A 326 -21.98 7.61 -32.91
N ARG A 327 -21.41 8.83 -32.95
CA ARG A 327 -21.35 9.63 -34.18
C ARG A 327 -20.56 8.95 -35.28
N THR A 328 -19.33 8.53 -34.94
CA THR A 328 -18.35 7.99 -35.87
C THR A 328 -17.51 6.94 -35.16
N VAL A 329 -17.26 5.81 -35.84
CA VAL A 329 -16.23 4.82 -35.50
C VAL A 329 -15.13 4.92 -36.55
N TYR A 330 -13.94 5.32 -36.15
CA TYR A 330 -12.82 5.54 -37.08
C TYR A 330 -12.18 4.21 -37.46
N ASN A 331 -12.06 3.95 -38.76
CA ASN A 331 -11.57 2.70 -39.30
C ASN A 331 -10.21 2.87 -39.97
N PHE A 332 -9.19 2.26 -39.39
CA PHE A 332 -7.83 2.31 -39.92
C PHE A 332 -7.37 0.93 -40.40
N ASP A 333 -6.81 0.87 -41.61
CA ASP A 333 -6.20 -0.33 -42.17
C ASP A 333 -4.67 -0.29 -42.02
N PHE A 334 -4.11 -1.32 -41.38
CA PHE A 334 -2.65 -1.48 -41.30
C PHE A 334 -2.01 -1.89 -42.63
N SER A 335 -2.80 -2.26 -43.63
CA SER A 335 -2.35 -2.41 -45.02
C SER A 335 -2.42 -1.05 -45.70
N LEU A 336 -1.27 -0.51 -46.08
CA LEU A 336 -1.22 0.73 -46.84
C LEU A 336 -1.68 0.53 -48.29
N ASP A 337 -1.60 -0.69 -48.84
CA ASP A 337 -2.32 -1.09 -50.05
C ASP A 337 -3.01 -2.44 -49.80
N SER A 338 -4.27 -2.56 -50.19
CA SER A 338 -5.13 -3.70 -49.85
C SER A 338 -5.46 -4.59 -51.06
N THR A 339 -4.79 -4.41 -52.21
CA THR A 339 -5.13 -5.10 -53.47
C THR A 339 -4.76 -6.59 -53.55
N GLY A 340 -3.95 -7.14 -52.65
CA GLY A 340 -3.56 -8.56 -52.67
C GLY A 340 -3.22 -9.11 -51.29
N ASN A 341 -3.69 -10.31 -50.98
CA ASN A 341 -3.77 -10.79 -49.59
C ASN A 341 -3.14 -12.19 -49.33
N SER A 342 -2.26 -12.65 -50.22
CA SER A 342 -1.53 -13.90 -50.05
C SER A 342 -0.06 -13.72 -50.42
N GLY A 343 0.84 -13.93 -49.46
CA GLY A 343 2.29 -13.99 -49.69
C GLY A 343 3.11 -12.98 -48.87
N SER A 344 4.43 -13.06 -49.01
CA SER A 344 5.42 -12.23 -48.31
C SER A 344 5.51 -10.76 -48.80
N LEU A 345 4.62 -10.37 -49.72
CA LEU A 345 4.63 -9.11 -50.48
C LEU A 345 3.48 -8.16 -50.10
N ALA A 346 2.91 -8.25 -48.90
CA ALA A 346 1.86 -7.33 -48.44
C ALA A 346 2.47 -6.05 -47.84
N GLN A 347 2.05 -4.84 -48.27
CA GLN A 347 2.47 -3.55 -47.68
C GLN A 347 1.81 -3.33 -46.29
N HIS A 348 1.98 -4.25 -45.36
CA HIS A 348 1.52 -4.07 -43.99
C HIS A 348 2.57 -3.32 -43.17
N ILE A 349 2.17 -2.23 -42.49
CA ILE A 349 3.07 -1.55 -41.53
C ILE A 349 3.30 -2.40 -40.28
N ARG A 350 2.40 -3.35 -39.99
CA ARG A 350 2.43 -4.24 -38.81
C ARG A 350 3.26 -5.51 -38.96
N ASP A 351 4.24 -5.47 -39.85
CA ASP A 351 5.15 -6.56 -40.13
C ASP A 351 6.55 -6.23 -39.62
N ASN A 352 7.35 -7.21 -39.22
CA ASN A 352 8.67 -6.97 -38.64
C ASN A 352 9.58 -6.17 -39.58
N ALA A 353 10.32 -5.22 -39.01
CA ALA A 353 11.45 -4.60 -39.65
C ALA A 353 12.44 -5.69 -40.03
N LEU A 354 12.79 -5.73 -41.31
CA LEU A 354 13.83 -6.59 -41.84
C LEU A 354 14.99 -5.67 -42.24
N PRO A 355 15.86 -5.27 -41.30
CA PRO A 355 17.05 -4.50 -41.64
C PRO A 355 17.96 -5.37 -42.50
N ALA A 356 18.51 -4.79 -43.55
CA ALA A 356 19.43 -5.47 -44.44
C ALA A 356 20.61 -4.56 -44.73
N THR A 357 21.82 -5.06 -44.50
CA THR A 357 23.07 -4.37 -44.86
C THR A 357 23.58 -4.94 -46.17
N VAL A 358 23.69 -4.11 -47.20
CA VAL A 358 24.33 -4.45 -48.48
C VAL A 358 25.25 -3.32 -48.89
N ASP A 359 26.46 -3.68 -49.32
CA ASP A 359 27.52 -2.75 -49.71
C ASP A 359 27.85 -1.67 -48.64
N GLY A 360 27.68 -2.03 -47.36
CA GLY A 360 28.00 -1.17 -46.22
C GLY A 360 26.88 -0.20 -45.81
N VAL A 361 25.74 -0.17 -46.51
CA VAL A 361 24.57 0.64 -46.17
C VAL A 361 23.51 -0.25 -45.54
N THR A 362 22.99 0.15 -44.36
CA THR A 362 21.90 -0.55 -43.68
C THR A 362 20.60 0.21 -43.95
N GLU A 363 19.61 -0.49 -44.51
CA GLU A 363 18.30 0.06 -44.85
C GLU A 363 17.19 -0.87 -44.34
N VAL A 364 15.97 -0.35 -44.22
CA VAL A 364 14.79 -1.14 -43.87
C VAL A 364 14.00 -1.56 -45.11
N LEU A 365 13.50 -2.80 -45.11
CA LEU A 365 12.61 -3.29 -46.18
C LEU A 365 11.13 -2.91 -45.98
N ARG A 366 10.75 -2.49 -44.77
CA ARG A 366 9.36 -2.25 -44.38
C ARG A 366 9.28 -1.04 -43.44
N PRO A 367 8.27 -0.17 -43.57
CA PRO A 367 8.05 0.99 -42.71
C PRO A 367 7.42 0.57 -41.36
N SER A 368 8.00 -0.41 -40.68
CA SER A 368 7.45 -1.00 -39.45
C SER A 368 7.46 -0.04 -38.26
N HIS A 369 8.24 1.04 -38.37
CA HIS A 369 8.28 2.11 -37.38
C HIS A 369 6.94 2.84 -37.28
N LEU A 370 6.21 3.02 -38.40
CA LEU A 370 4.87 3.62 -38.39
C LEU A 370 3.92 2.87 -37.45
N TYR A 371 3.95 1.53 -37.49
CA TYR A 371 3.16 0.71 -36.58
C TYR A 371 3.71 0.75 -35.15
N GLY A 372 5.02 0.56 -35.00
CA GLY A 372 5.67 0.42 -33.70
C GLY A 372 5.58 1.70 -32.85
N ASP A 373 5.86 2.85 -33.46
CA ASP A 373 5.78 4.15 -32.81
C ASP A 373 4.32 4.53 -32.51
N LEU A 374 3.38 4.27 -33.42
CA LEU A 374 1.95 4.46 -33.17
C LEU A 374 1.48 3.68 -31.93
N VAL A 375 1.74 2.38 -31.88
CA VAL A 375 1.27 1.51 -30.79
C VAL A 375 1.96 1.85 -29.47
N ASN A 376 3.28 2.02 -29.46
CA ASN A 376 4.00 2.27 -28.21
C ASN A 376 3.83 3.70 -27.69
N THR A 377 3.48 4.67 -28.54
CA THR A 377 3.22 6.06 -28.13
C THR A 377 1.78 6.25 -27.68
N TYR A 378 0.81 5.83 -28.50
CA TYR A 378 -0.60 6.15 -28.26
C TYR A 378 -1.36 4.98 -27.64
N LEU A 379 -1.08 3.74 -28.02
CA LEU A 379 -1.83 2.55 -27.57
C LEU A 379 -1.07 1.74 -26.53
N SER A 380 -0.36 2.43 -25.63
CA SER A 380 0.67 1.85 -24.75
C SER A 380 0.15 0.77 -23.79
N ASN A 381 -1.12 0.84 -23.41
CA ASN A 381 -1.79 -0.14 -22.56
C ASN A 381 -2.70 -1.12 -23.32
N ALA A 382 -2.69 -1.11 -24.66
CA ALA A 382 -3.39 -2.12 -25.47
C ALA A 382 -2.86 -3.52 -25.14
N VAL A 383 -3.74 -4.51 -25.20
CA VAL A 383 -3.38 -5.93 -25.05
C VAL A 383 -3.77 -6.73 -26.29
N THR A 384 -3.01 -7.78 -26.60
CA THR A 384 -3.11 -8.50 -27.87
C THR A 384 -2.93 -10.00 -27.64
N GLU A 385 -3.44 -10.82 -28.56
CA GLU A 385 -3.16 -12.27 -28.53
C GLU A 385 -1.67 -12.55 -28.80
N TYR A 386 -1.07 -11.75 -29.69
CA TYR A 386 0.34 -11.84 -30.02
C TYR A 386 1.23 -11.30 -28.89
N ARG A 387 2.26 -12.08 -28.55
CA ARG A 387 3.11 -11.88 -27.36
C ARG A 387 4.44 -11.20 -27.70
N THR A 388 4.86 -10.27 -26.85
CA THR A 388 6.24 -9.74 -26.81
C THR A 388 7.17 -10.72 -26.11
N ALA A 389 8.48 -10.48 -26.14
CA ALA A 389 9.45 -11.27 -25.36
C ALA A 389 9.12 -11.27 -23.86
N ALA A 390 8.77 -10.10 -23.31
CA ALA A 390 8.38 -9.95 -21.90
C ALA A 390 7.10 -10.72 -21.55
N ASP A 391 6.17 -10.87 -22.49
CA ASP A 391 4.97 -11.69 -22.30
C ASP A 391 5.31 -13.18 -22.33
N VAL A 392 6.19 -13.62 -23.24
CA VAL A 392 6.62 -15.03 -23.34
C VAL A 392 7.37 -15.48 -22.09
N GLU A 393 8.19 -14.61 -21.48
CA GLU A 393 8.84 -14.91 -20.20
C GLU A 393 7.82 -15.19 -19.07
N LYS A 394 6.64 -14.56 -19.12
CA LYS A 394 5.59 -14.71 -18.11
C LYS A 394 4.59 -15.82 -18.42
N LEU A 395 4.22 -15.98 -19.69
CA LEU A 395 3.08 -16.80 -20.14
C LEU A 395 3.50 -17.98 -21.04
N GLY A 396 4.78 -18.09 -21.41
CA GLY A 396 5.28 -19.04 -22.39
C GLY A 396 4.87 -18.73 -23.83
N GLY A 397 5.10 -19.68 -24.74
CA GLY A 397 4.73 -19.58 -26.16
C GLY A 397 5.80 -18.92 -27.04
N SER A 398 5.38 -18.34 -28.16
CA SER A 398 6.26 -17.73 -29.15
C SER A 398 6.12 -16.22 -29.20
N VAL A 399 7.24 -15.52 -29.45
CA VAL A 399 7.24 -14.07 -29.69
C VAL A 399 6.66 -13.80 -31.07
N ASN A 400 5.57 -13.04 -31.12
CA ASN A 400 4.87 -12.67 -32.36
C ASN A 400 4.58 -11.15 -32.42
N ALA A 401 5.27 -10.37 -31.60
CA ALA A 401 5.26 -8.91 -31.63
C ALA A 401 5.88 -8.35 -32.91
N VAL A 402 5.58 -7.09 -33.23
CA VAL A 402 6.23 -6.35 -34.32
C VAL A 402 7.55 -5.80 -33.82
N SER A 403 8.65 -6.32 -34.35
CA SER A 403 9.99 -5.73 -34.16
C SER A 403 10.17 -4.55 -35.11
N TYR A 404 10.61 -3.40 -34.61
CA TYR A 404 10.79 -2.20 -35.42
C TYR A 404 11.96 -1.34 -34.95
N LEU A 405 12.43 -0.44 -35.82
CA LEU A 405 13.47 0.54 -35.51
C LEU A 405 12.78 1.90 -35.29
N PRO A 406 12.84 2.51 -34.09
CA PRO A 406 12.13 3.75 -33.79
C PRO A 406 12.44 4.87 -34.77
N GLY A 407 11.41 5.57 -35.26
CA GLY A 407 11.54 6.64 -36.27
C GLY A 407 12.15 6.18 -37.60
N GLY A 408 12.26 4.88 -37.85
CA GLY A 408 12.99 4.35 -39.00
C GLY A 408 14.51 4.48 -38.91
N ASP A 409 15.05 4.91 -37.76
CA ASP A 409 16.50 5.09 -37.56
C ASP A 409 17.21 3.73 -37.52
N VAL A 410 17.96 3.44 -38.59
CA VAL A 410 18.72 2.19 -38.75
C VAL A 410 19.85 2.01 -37.74
N THR A 411 20.22 3.07 -37.02
CA THR A 411 21.22 3.04 -35.95
C THR A 411 20.59 2.80 -34.57
N ALA A 412 19.27 2.94 -34.45
CA ALA A 412 18.57 2.75 -33.20
C ALA A 412 18.50 1.26 -32.82
N THR A 413 18.40 1.00 -31.51
CA THR A 413 18.12 -0.35 -31.01
C THR A 413 16.68 -0.73 -31.34
N ALA A 414 16.51 -1.92 -31.93
CA ALA A 414 15.18 -2.45 -32.26
C ALA A 414 14.30 -2.59 -31.00
N LYS A 415 13.05 -2.15 -31.12
CA LYS A 415 12.01 -2.27 -30.09
C LYS A 415 10.93 -3.26 -30.54
N GLN A 416 10.12 -3.70 -29.59
CA GLN A 416 8.92 -4.51 -29.85
C GLN A 416 7.66 -3.69 -29.57
N ALA A 417 6.68 -3.81 -30.46
CA ALA A 417 5.31 -3.35 -30.24
C ALA A 417 4.36 -4.55 -30.25
N ARG A 418 3.35 -4.52 -29.39
CA ARG A 418 2.27 -5.52 -29.41
C ARG A 418 1.62 -5.53 -30.78
N LYS A 419 1.37 -6.71 -31.34
CA LYS A 419 0.76 -6.87 -32.68
C LYS A 419 -0.75 -6.97 -32.53
N ILE A 420 -1.49 -5.96 -32.97
CA ILE A 420 -2.94 -5.92 -33.03
C ILE A 420 -3.36 -6.68 -34.29
N GLN A 421 -4.29 -7.60 -34.12
CA GLN A 421 -4.94 -8.26 -35.24
C GLN A 421 -6.03 -7.36 -35.84
N VAL A 422 -6.27 -7.52 -37.14
CA VAL A 422 -7.34 -6.79 -37.84
C VAL A 422 -8.71 -7.44 -37.61
N GLY A 423 -9.75 -6.61 -37.57
CA GLY A 423 -11.06 -6.96 -37.00
C GLY A 423 -11.11 -6.69 -35.50
N HIS A 424 -10.45 -5.63 -35.03
CA HIS A 424 -10.34 -5.30 -33.61
C HIS A 424 -10.93 -3.92 -33.30
N VAL A 425 -11.79 -3.83 -32.30
CA VAL A 425 -12.44 -2.60 -31.86
C VAL A 425 -11.91 -2.20 -30.50
N LEU A 426 -11.55 -0.93 -30.33
CA LEU A 426 -11.20 -0.34 -29.05
C LEU A 426 -11.73 1.08 -28.90
N THR A 427 -11.76 1.57 -27.67
CA THR A 427 -12.06 2.97 -27.35
C THR A 427 -10.80 3.64 -26.81
N TYR A 428 -10.56 4.86 -27.25
CA TYR A 428 -9.34 5.61 -26.97
C TYR A 428 -9.69 6.97 -26.35
N ASN A 429 -8.92 7.38 -25.36
CA ASN A 429 -8.92 8.74 -24.83
C ASN A 429 -7.53 9.06 -24.25
N LYS A 430 -6.81 10.01 -24.86
CA LYS A 430 -5.42 10.33 -24.48
C LYS A 430 -5.27 10.81 -23.03
N ASP A 431 -6.34 11.35 -22.44
CA ASP A 431 -6.35 11.92 -21.09
C ASP A 431 -6.85 10.91 -20.05
N HIS A 432 -7.27 9.71 -20.46
CA HIS A 432 -7.76 8.66 -19.56
C HIS A 432 -6.65 8.11 -18.65
N LYS A 433 -7.02 7.88 -17.40
CA LYS A 433 -6.15 7.31 -16.37
C LYS A 433 -6.80 6.10 -15.74
N ASP A 434 -6.01 5.07 -15.47
CA ASP A 434 -6.46 3.90 -14.74
C ASP A 434 -6.85 4.24 -13.28
N ALA A 435 -7.39 3.26 -12.57
CA ALA A 435 -7.77 3.41 -11.15
C ALA A 435 -6.59 3.73 -10.21
N ALA A 436 -5.34 3.57 -10.67
CA ALA A 436 -4.12 3.94 -9.95
C ALA A 436 -3.57 5.31 -10.38
N GLY A 437 -4.23 6.01 -11.32
CA GLY A 437 -3.84 7.32 -11.82
C GLY A 437 -2.77 7.30 -12.90
N ASN A 438 -2.39 6.12 -13.43
CA ASN A 438 -1.44 6.01 -14.54
C ASN A 438 -2.14 6.27 -15.88
N ALA A 439 -1.42 6.80 -16.86
CA ALA A 439 -1.94 6.95 -18.22
C ALA A 439 -2.36 5.58 -18.79
N ALA A 440 -3.61 5.49 -19.23
CA ALA A 440 -4.20 4.27 -19.79
C ALA A 440 -5.08 4.62 -20.99
N PRO A 441 -4.49 5.16 -22.07
CA PRO A 441 -5.26 5.81 -23.13
C PRO A 441 -6.17 4.87 -23.93
N VAL A 442 -5.90 3.56 -23.97
CA VAL A 442 -6.90 2.57 -24.41
C VAL A 442 -7.85 2.32 -23.24
N VAL A 443 -9.07 2.83 -23.34
CA VAL A 443 -10.08 2.79 -22.28
C VAL A 443 -10.67 1.39 -22.17
N ASP A 444 -11.15 0.82 -23.29
CA ASP A 444 -11.58 -0.57 -23.39
C ASP A 444 -11.29 -1.14 -24.79
N GLN A 445 -11.33 -2.46 -24.91
CA GLN A 445 -11.11 -3.16 -26.18
C GLN A 445 -11.85 -4.49 -26.24
N ALA A 446 -12.33 -4.83 -27.44
CA ALA A 446 -13.10 -6.04 -27.71
C ALA A 446 -12.17 -7.26 -27.81
N ILE A 447 -11.79 -7.81 -26.65
CA ILE A 447 -10.84 -8.92 -26.56
C ILE A 447 -11.28 -9.95 -25.52
N ARG A 448 -11.01 -11.22 -25.80
CA ARG A 448 -11.18 -12.27 -24.79
C ARG A 448 -9.96 -12.31 -23.88
N PHE A 449 -10.21 -12.06 -22.61
CA PHE A 449 -9.28 -12.34 -21.53
C PHE A 449 -9.37 -13.82 -21.14
N ASN A 450 -8.28 -14.57 -21.34
CA ASN A 450 -8.20 -16.00 -21.02
C ASN A 450 -7.83 -16.23 -19.54
N ASP A 451 -8.18 -17.41 -19.01
CA ASP A 451 -7.90 -17.83 -17.63
C ASP A 451 -6.42 -18.16 -17.40
N ASP A 452 -5.66 -18.42 -18.46
CA ASP A 452 -4.21 -18.63 -18.44
C ASP A 452 -3.41 -17.31 -18.35
N GLY A 453 -4.10 -16.17 -18.25
CA GLY A 453 -3.51 -14.83 -18.23
C GLY A 453 -3.29 -14.22 -19.62
N GLY A 454 -3.38 -15.01 -20.69
CA GLY A 454 -3.27 -14.54 -22.07
C GLY A 454 -4.53 -13.84 -22.58
N GLN A 455 -4.51 -13.50 -23.86
CA GLN A 455 -5.60 -12.85 -24.57
C GLN A 455 -5.87 -13.59 -25.88
N THR A 456 -7.09 -13.52 -26.36
CA THR A 456 -7.50 -14.02 -27.68
C THR A 456 -8.29 -12.92 -28.37
N GLU A 457 -7.84 -12.54 -29.56
CA GLU A 457 -8.55 -11.59 -30.41
C GLU A 457 -9.66 -12.34 -31.14
N HIS A 458 -10.80 -11.69 -31.35
CA HIS A 458 -12.00 -12.33 -31.87
C HIS A 458 -11.98 -12.51 -33.41
N MET A 459 -10.99 -13.25 -33.91
CA MET A 459 -10.91 -13.62 -35.33
C MET A 459 -12.06 -14.56 -35.69
N THR A 460 -12.98 -14.10 -36.54
CA THR A 460 -14.18 -14.84 -36.91
C THR A 460 -14.52 -14.62 -38.39
N GLU A 461 -15.54 -15.31 -38.86
CA GLU A 461 -15.96 -15.31 -40.26
C GLU A 461 -17.40 -14.85 -40.40
N TRP A 462 -17.72 -14.21 -41.52
CA TRP A 462 -19.05 -13.64 -41.76
C TRP A 462 -20.17 -14.67 -41.57
N TRP A 463 -20.02 -15.90 -42.08
CA TRP A 463 -21.06 -16.92 -41.95
C TRP A 463 -21.26 -17.41 -40.51
N TYR A 464 -20.23 -17.38 -39.66
CA TYR A 464 -20.40 -17.67 -38.23
C TYR A 464 -21.10 -16.52 -37.51
N VAL A 465 -20.76 -15.27 -37.85
CA VAL A 465 -21.40 -14.07 -37.29
C VAL A 465 -22.87 -13.97 -37.73
N ALA A 466 -23.16 -14.15 -39.01
CA ALA A 466 -24.52 -14.12 -39.54
C ALA A 466 -25.37 -15.33 -39.07
N GLY A 467 -24.73 -16.49 -38.84
CA GLY A 467 -25.37 -17.69 -38.32
C GLY A 467 -25.36 -17.82 -36.79
N ARG A 468 -24.85 -16.83 -36.05
CA ARG A 468 -24.54 -16.94 -34.61
C ARG A 468 -25.74 -17.30 -33.72
N ASP A 469 -26.95 -16.95 -34.17
CA ASP A 469 -28.20 -17.17 -33.44
C ASP A 469 -29.01 -18.36 -33.99
N TYR A 470 -28.46 -19.12 -34.95
CA TYR A 470 -29.09 -20.34 -35.41
C TYR A 470 -29.03 -21.44 -34.34
N ALA A 471 -30.09 -22.23 -34.26
CA ALA A 471 -30.20 -23.33 -33.31
C ALA A 471 -29.11 -24.40 -33.53
N ALA A 472 -28.86 -25.18 -32.48
CA ALA A 472 -27.99 -26.35 -32.55
C ALA A 472 -28.45 -27.31 -33.67
N GLY A 473 -27.52 -27.79 -34.49
CA GLY A 473 -27.80 -28.66 -35.64
C GLY A 473 -28.22 -27.95 -36.93
N ASP A 474 -28.43 -26.63 -36.93
CA ASP A 474 -28.71 -25.88 -38.17
C ASP A 474 -27.45 -25.76 -39.04
N ALA A 475 -27.51 -26.34 -40.23
CA ALA A 475 -26.42 -26.46 -41.19
C ALA A 475 -26.17 -25.20 -42.03
N ARG A 476 -27.12 -24.25 -42.08
CA ARG A 476 -27.00 -23.05 -42.93
C ARG A 476 -25.82 -22.21 -42.48
N LEU A 477 -25.12 -21.55 -43.40
CA LEU A 477 -23.95 -20.73 -43.04
C LEU A 477 -22.90 -21.53 -42.24
N GLY A 478 -22.75 -22.82 -42.58
CA GLY A 478 -21.85 -23.74 -41.89
C GLY A 478 -20.40 -23.68 -42.35
N GLY A 479 -20.08 -22.86 -43.35
CA GLY A 479 -18.78 -22.85 -44.02
C GLY A 479 -18.40 -24.24 -44.53
N THR A 480 -17.24 -24.73 -44.09
CA THR A 480 -16.71 -26.04 -44.48
C THR A 480 -17.05 -27.18 -43.51
N TYR A 481 -17.81 -26.92 -42.42
CA TYR A 481 -18.10 -27.95 -41.41
C TYR A 481 -19.07 -29.02 -41.91
N ASN A 482 -18.74 -30.28 -41.64
CA ASN A 482 -19.64 -31.41 -41.83
C ASN A 482 -20.56 -31.60 -40.62
N VAL A 483 -21.71 -30.93 -40.63
CA VAL A 483 -22.68 -30.98 -39.53
C VAL A 483 -23.42 -32.32 -39.39
N ALA A 484 -23.26 -33.26 -40.32
CA ALA A 484 -23.80 -34.61 -40.17
C ALA A 484 -23.03 -35.44 -39.12
N SER A 485 -21.80 -35.02 -38.80
CA SER A 485 -21.02 -35.59 -37.69
C SER A 485 -21.22 -34.78 -36.41
N GLU A 486 -21.23 -35.44 -35.26
CA GLU A 486 -21.30 -34.76 -33.96
C GLU A 486 -20.14 -33.77 -33.78
N ALA A 487 -18.91 -34.20 -34.10
CA ALA A 487 -17.72 -33.34 -34.03
C ALA A 487 -17.83 -32.09 -34.92
N GLY A 488 -18.32 -32.25 -36.16
CA GLY A 488 -18.50 -31.12 -37.08
C GLY A 488 -19.65 -30.19 -36.68
N SER A 489 -20.75 -30.74 -36.15
CA SER A 489 -21.85 -29.95 -35.59
C SER A 489 -21.39 -29.14 -34.38
N ASN A 490 -20.68 -29.77 -33.44
CA ASN A 490 -20.08 -29.14 -32.28
C ASN A 490 -19.05 -28.07 -32.68
N GLY A 491 -18.21 -28.36 -33.68
CA GLY A 491 -17.25 -27.42 -34.24
C GLY A 491 -17.90 -26.15 -34.77
N LEU A 492 -18.95 -26.28 -35.58
CA LEU A 492 -19.72 -25.13 -36.08
C LEU A 492 -20.35 -24.32 -34.93
N GLN A 493 -20.88 -24.99 -33.92
CA GLN A 493 -21.50 -24.31 -32.78
C GLN A 493 -20.47 -23.59 -31.89
N ASN A 494 -19.26 -24.12 -31.71
CA ASN A 494 -18.18 -23.40 -31.04
C ASN A 494 -17.74 -22.15 -31.82
N GLN A 495 -17.67 -22.22 -33.16
CA GLN A 495 -17.40 -21.06 -34.00
C GLN A 495 -18.47 -19.98 -33.88
N ARG A 496 -19.75 -20.37 -33.94
CA ARG A 496 -20.89 -19.45 -33.74
C ARG A 496 -20.90 -18.84 -32.35
N ALA A 497 -20.61 -19.63 -31.31
CA ALA A 497 -20.51 -19.13 -29.95
C ALA A 497 -19.34 -18.14 -29.80
N PHE A 498 -18.18 -18.42 -30.42
CA PHE A 498 -17.06 -17.49 -30.46
C PHE A 498 -17.42 -16.18 -31.17
N ALA A 499 -18.09 -16.26 -32.32
CA ALA A 499 -18.60 -15.11 -33.06
C ALA A 499 -19.63 -14.30 -32.24
N LYS A 500 -20.52 -14.98 -31.50
CA LYS A 500 -21.52 -14.35 -30.65
C LYS A 500 -20.88 -13.61 -29.47
N GLU A 501 -19.86 -14.20 -28.84
CA GLU A 501 -19.08 -13.50 -27.80
C GLU A 501 -18.36 -12.29 -28.39
N ALA A 502 -17.80 -12.39 -29.61
CA ALA A 502 -17.16 -11.26 -30.28
C ALA A 502 -18.09 -10.06 -30.42
N ILE A 503 -19.30 -10.28 -30.92
CA ILE A 503 -20.29 -9.21 -31.07
C ILE A 503 -20.73 -8.67 -29.70
N ALA A 504 -20.91 -9.54 -28.70
CA ALA A 504 -21.27 -9.11 -27.34
C ALA A 504 -20.16 -8.28 -26.66
N GLU A 505 -18.89 -8.56 -26.93
CA GLU A 505 -17.77 -7.76 -26.43
C GLU A 505 -17.65 -6.42 -27.15
N ILE A 506 -17.88 -6.37 -28.47
CA ILE A 506 -17.96 -5.10 -29.21
C ILE A 506 -19.12 -4.23 -28.67
N ASP A 507 -20.27 -4.87 -28.41
CA ASP A 507 -21.45 -4.23 -27.82
C ASP A 507 -21.12 -3.62 -26.45
N SER A 508 -20.43 -4.36 -25.59
CA SER A 508 -20.01 -3.87 -24.26
C SER A 508 -19.00 -2.71 -24.33
N VAL A 509 -18.06 -2.76 -25.26
CA VAL A 509 -17.00 -1.73 -25.42
C VAL A 509 -17.58 -0.42 -25.94
N LEU A 510 -18.42 -0.50 -26.97
CA LEU A 510 -19.07 0.68 -27.54
C LEU A 510 -20.19 1.22 -26.63
N GLY A 511 -20.95 0.34 -25.97
CA GLY A 511 -21.94 0.72 -24.98
C GLY A 511 -21.34 1.48 -23.80
N GLY A 512 -20.17 1.05 -23.31
CA GLY A 512 -19.43 1.77 -22.26
C GLY A 512 -19.12 3.22 -22.65
N LEU A 513 -18.60 3.44 -23.87
CA LEU A 513 -18.36 4.80 -24.41
C LEU A 513 -19.66 5.62 -24.53
N ALA A 514 -20.79 4.96 -24.74
CA ALA A 514 -22.11 5.60 -24.77
C ALA A 514 -22.73 5.83 -23.39
N GLY A 515 -22.01 5.56 -22.31
CA GLY A 515 -22.45 5.76 -20.93
C GLY A 515 -23.24 4.60 -20.33
N GLU A 516 -23.19 3.41 -20.94
CA GLU A 516 -23.73 2.20 -20.34
C GLU A 516 -22.85 1.75 -19.17
N GLU A 517 -23.27 2.04 -17.94
CA GLU A 517 -22.54 1.68 -16.73
C GLU A 517 -23.25 0.58 -15.93
N HIS A 518 -22.46 -0.41 -15.50
CA HIS A 518 -22.93 -1.50 -14.64
C HIS A 518 -22.21 -1.48 -13.28
N GLY A 519 -23.00 -1.37 -12.21
CA GLY A 519 -22.50 -1.52 -10.83
C GLY A 519 -21.91 -2.92 -10.59
N THR A 520 -20.77 -2.98 -9.92
CA THR A 520 -20.14 -4.25 -9.53
C THR A 520 -20.15 -4.48 -8.02
N GLN A 521 -19.98 -5.73 -7.60
CA GLN A 521 -19.93 -6.15 -6.21
C GLN A 521 -18.73 -7.07 -6.01
N VAL A 522 -17.87 -6.73 -5.04
CA VAL A 522 -16.74 -7.57 -4.60
C VAL A 522 -17.14 -8.38 -3.37
N ALA A 523 -16.96 -9.69 -3.44
CA ALA A 523 -16.99 -10.57 -2.27
C ALA A 523 -15.59 -11.14 -2.01
N VAL A 524 -15.26 -11.30 -0.72
CA VAL A 524 -13.93 -11.69 -0.24
C VAL A 524 -14.08 -12.87 0.71
N ASP A 525 -13.37 -13.95 0.40
CA ASP A 525 -13.37 -15.22 1.14
C ASP A 525 -11.94 -15.77 1.30
N GLY A 526 -11.80 -16.91 1.97
CA GLY A 526 -10.54 -17.68 2.03
C GLY A 526 -9.51 -17.21 3.06
N VAL A 527 -9.72 -16.04 3.70
CA VAL A 527 -8.88 -15.55 4.79
C VAL A 527 -9.55 -15.83 6.15
N PRO A 528 -8.92 -16.60 7.06
CA PRO A 528 -9.47 -16.77 8.40
C PRO A 528 -9.37 -15.47 9.20
N ALA A 529 -10.27 -15.28 10.15
CA ALA A 529 -10.30 -14.08 11.01
C ALA A 529 -9.00 -13.85 11.80
N THR A 530 -8.23 -14.92 12.06
CA THR A 530 -6.93 -14.86 12.75
C THR A 530 -5.88 -15.69 12.01
N VAL A 531 -4.69 -15.12 11.83
CA VAL A 531 -3.52 -15.78 11.23
C VAL A 531 -2.29 -15.61 12.13
N PRO A 532 -1.30 -16.54 12.12
CA PRO A 532 -0.06 -16.32 12.84
C PRO A 532 0.82 -15.26 12.15
N VAL A 533 1.69 -14.60 12.92
CA VAL A 533 2.71 -13.69 12.37
C VAL A 533 3.58 -14.39 11.32
N GLY A 534 3.94 -13.66 10.27
CA GLY A 534 4.69 -14.18 9.13
C GLY A 534 3.86 -15.00 8.13
N ALA A 535 2.58 -15.28 8.41
CA ALA A 535 1.70 -15.95 7.45
C ALA A 535 1.51 -15.11 6.19
N THR A 536 1.37 -15.78 5.06
CA THR A 536 1.04 -15.20 3.74
C THR A 536 -0.34 -15.71 3.32
N PRO A 537 -1.44 -15.21 3.91
CA PRO A 537 -2.78 -15.74 3.65
C PRO A 537 -3.21 -15.47 2.21
N THR A 538 -4.00 -16.40 1.65
CA THR A 538 -4.57 -16.26 0.31
C THR A 538 -6.01 -15.74 0.41
N VAL A 539 -6.25 -14.61 -0.26
CA VAL A 539 -7.55 -13.97 -0.43
C VAL A 539 -8.22 -14.52 -1.69
N GLN A 540 -9.39 -15.13 -1.53
CA GLN A 540 -10.25 -15.48 -2.65
C GLN A 540 -11.21 -14.32 -2.90
N VAL A 541 -11.31 -13.88 -4.15
CA VAL A 541 -12.14 -12.75 -4.55
C VAL A 541 -13.10 -13.21 -5.63
N SER A 542 -14.37 -12.83 -5.51
CA SER A 542 -15.35 -12.97 -6.59
C SER A 542 -16.00 -11.63 -6.86
N VAL A 543 -16.12 -11.28 -8.14
CA VAL A 543 -16.75 -10.04 -8.61
C VAL A 543 -17.97 -10.38 -9.43
N THR A 544 -19.09 -9.73 -9.12
CA THR A 544 -20.35 -9.89 -9.85
C THR A 544 -20.91 -8.54 -10.27
N SER A 545 -21.74 -8.56 -11.30
CA SER A 545 -22.51 -7.40 -11.73
C SER A 545 -23.88 -7.88 -12.21
N PRO A 546 -24.95 -7.71 -11.42
CA PRO A 546 -26.27 -8.23 -11.78
C PRO A 546 -26.86 -7.69 -13.08
N GLY A 547 -26.43 -6.50 -13.53
CA GLY A 547 -26.88 -5.86 -14.78
C GLY A 547 -26.08 -6.26 -16.02
N HIS A 548 -24.86 -6.76 -15.84
CA HIS A 548 -23.93 -7.10 -16.91
C HIS A 548 -23.91 -8.61 -17.16
N ALA A 549 -24.57 -9.06 -18.23
CA ALA A 549 -24.67 -10.48 -18.57
C ALA A 549 -24.44 -10.75 -20.08
N PRO A 550 -23.33 -10.28 -20.68
CA PRO A 550 -23.04 -10.56 -22.09
C PRO A 550 -22.79 -12.06 -22.31
N PHE A 551 -22.95 -12.50 -23.55
CA PHE A 551 -22.74 -13.90 -23.93
C PHE A 551 -21.25 -14.26 -23.85
N ALA A 552 -20.92 -15.42 -23.28
CA ALA A 552 -19.57 -15.95 -23.23
C ALA A 552 -19.51 -17.39 -23.76
N SER A 553 -18.39 -17.72 -24.42
CA SER A 553 -18.07 -19.09 -24.85
C SER A 553 -16.75 -19.55 -24.22
N PHE A 554 -16.77 -20.69 -23.55
CA PHE A 554 -15.62 -21.19 -22.78
C PHE A 554 -14.68 -22.09 -23.59
N ASN A 555 -15.16 -22.64 -24.70
CA ASN A 555 -14.32 -23.39 -25.63
C ASN A 555 -13.54 -22.46 -26.58
N THR A 556 -12.49 -22.99 -27.21
CA THR A 556 -11.84 -22.33 -28.35
C THR A 556 -12.71 -22.44 -29.60
N ALA A 557 -12.55 -21.49 -30.53
CA ALA A 557 -13.23 -21.50 -31.83
C ALA A 557 -12.94 -22.78 -32.65
N SER A 558 -11.77 -23.39 -32.46
CA SER A 558 -11.34 -24.62 -33.12
C SER A 558 -11.83 -25.91 -32.46
N ALA A 559 -12.48 -25.84 -31.30
CA ALA A 559 -12.90 -27.01 -30.54
C ALA A 559 -14.01 -27.79 -31.28
N SER A 560 -13.92 -29.12 -31.26
CA SER A 560 -14.95 -30.02 -31.83
C SER A 560 -15.77 -30.76 -30.76
N VAL A 561 -15.67 -30.34 -29.50
CA VAL A 561 -16.44 -30.86 -28.37
C VAL A 561 -17.73 -30.07 -28.18
N ALA A 562 -18.69 -30.64 -27.43
CA ALA A 562 -19.96 -29.97 -27.13
C ALA A 562 -19.72 -28.51 -26.65
N PRO A 563 -20.45 -27.52 -27.21
CA PRO A 563 -20.27 -26.13 -26.83
C PRO A 563 -20.46 -25.89 -25.33
N SER A 564 -19.52 -25.17 -24.73
CA SER A 564 -19.62 -24.66 -23.37
C SER A 564 -19.83 -23.15 -23.43
N THR A 565 -21.02 -22.69 -23.03
CA THR A 565 -21.45 -21.29 -23.11
C THR A 565 -22.07 -20.84 -21.80
N GLY A 566 -22.14 -19.53 -21.60
CA GLY A 566 -22.75 -18.94 -20.41
C GLY A 566 -22.79 -17.42 -20.49
N THR A 567 -22.91 -16.80 -19.32
CA THR A 567 -22.84 -15.34 -19.16
C THR A 567 -21.44 -14.94 -18.73
N ALA A 568 -20.85 -13.95 -19.41
CA ALA A 568 -19.59 -13.39 -18.94
C ALA A 568 -19.79 -12.75 -17.56
N ARG A 569 -18.74 -12.83 -16.74
CA ARG A 569 -18.64 -12.13 -15.46
C ARG A 569 -17.74 -10.91 -15.63
N PRO A 570 -17.79 -9.94 -14.70
CA PRO A 570 -16.83 -8.83 -14.70
C PRO A 570 -15.41 -9.35 -14.87
N ARG A 571 -14.74 -8.88 -15.91
CA ARG A 571 -13.32 -9.14 -16.20
C ARG A 571 -12.50 -7.94 -15.73
N GLY A 572 -11.18 -8.01 -15.79
CA GLY A 572 -10.29 -6.93 -15.34
C GLY A 572 -9.49 -7.33 -14.11
N GLU A 573 -9.06 -6.36 -13.31
CA GLU A 573 -8.16 -6.60 -12.18
C GLU A 573 -8.83 -6.33 -10.82
N VAL A 574 -8.41 -7.10 -9.82
CA VAL A 574 -8.67 -6.84 -8.41
C VAL A 574 -7.35 -6.64 -7.67
N GLY A 575 -7.35 -5.79 -6.64
CA GLY A 575 -6.19 -5.54 -5.80
C GLY A 575 -6.53 -5.47 -4.33
N VAL A 576 -5.59 -5.84 -3.46
CA VAL A 576 -5.68 -5.63 -2.01
C VAL A 576 -4.83 -4.44 -1.61
N PHE A 577 -5.42 -3.53 -0.85
CA PHE A 577 -4.84 -2.25 -0.47
C PHE A 577 -4.73 -2.10 1.05
N ASP A 578 -3.61 -1.53 1.51
CA ASP A 578 -3.44 -0.97 2.85
C ASP A 578 -3.53 0.56 2.76
N GLY A 579 -4.67 1.12 3.16
CA GLY A 579 -5.00 2.51 2.83
C GLY A 579 -4.99 2.73 1.30
N SER A 580 -4.05 3.53 0.81
CA SER A 580 -3.84 3.80 -0.62
C SER A 580 -2.76 2.92 -1.28
N GLU A 581 -1.99 2.15 -0.50
CA GLU A 581 -0.90 1.32 -1.02
C GLU A 581 -1.44 0.02 -1.60
N LEU A 582 -1.13 -0.28 -2.87
CA LEU A 582 -1.44 -1.57 -3.48
C LEU A 582 -0.43 -2.63 -3.04
N LEU A 583 -0.90 -3.65 -2.31
CA LEU A 583 -0.04 -4.74 -1.83
C LEU A 583 0.14 -5.84 -2.88
N VAL A 584 -0.97 -6.25 -3.48
CA VAL A 584 -1.01 -7.34 -4.46
C VAL A 584 -2.21 -7.14 -5.38
N LYS A 585 -2.06 -7.50 -6.65
CA LYS A 585 -3.15 -7.52 -7.62
C LYS A 585 -3.17 -8.83 -8.40
N ALA A 586 -4.35 -9.18 -8.90
CA ALA A 586 -4.56 -10.31 -9.78
C ALA A 586 -5.67 -9.99 -10.78
N ARG A 587 -5.57 -10.60 -11.95
CA ARG A 587 -6.63 -10.54 -12.96
C ARG A 587 -7.74 -11.53 -12.61
N LEU A 588 -8.98 -11.13 -12.86
CA LEU A 588 -10.14 -12.00 -12.73
C LEU A 588 -10.15 -13.05 -13.84
N SER A 589 -10.48 -14.28 -13.46
CA SER A 589 -10.87 -15.35 -14.37
C SER A 589 -12.15 -14.97 -15.13
N ARG A 590 -12.48 -15.73 -16.17
CA ARG A 590 -13.74 -15.61 -16.91
C ARG A 590 -14.97 -15.92 -16.06
N ALA A 591 -14.78 -16.62 -14.95
CA ALA A 591 -15.81 -16.83 -13.93
C ALA A 591 -15.93 -15.66 -12.93
N GLY A 592 -15.16 -14.59 -13.10
CA GLY A 592 -15.18 -13.41 -12.23
C GLY A 592 -14.50 -13.67 -10.89
N THR A 593 -13.51 -14.57 -10.83
CA THR A 593 -12.81 -14.92 -9.59
C THR A 593 -11.31 -14.69 -9.67
N ALA A 594 -10.66 -14.37 -8.56
CA ALA A 594 -9.21 -14.26 -8.46
C ALA A 594 -8.71 -14.77 -7.10
N SER A 595 -7.45 -15.20 -7.07
CA SER A 595 -6.76 -15.66 -5.86
C SER A 595 -5.51 -14.80 -5.66
N LEU A 596 -5.43 -14.08 -4.53
CA LEU A 596 -4.33 -13.17 -4.22
C LEU A 596 -3.62 -13.60 -2.94
N THR A 597 -2.31 -13.80 -2.99
CA THR A 597 -1.52 -14.11 -1.79
C THR A 597 -0.98 -12.83 -1.19
N LEU A 598 -1.37 -12.54 0.05
CA LEU A 598 -0.86 -11.39 0.79
C LEU A 598 0.62 -11.58 1.18
N PRO A 599 1.39 -10.48 1.30
CA PRO A 599 2.73 -10.53 1.86
C PRO A 599 2.70 -11.04 3.31
N ALA A 600 3.88 -11.40 3.83
CA ALA A 600 4.01 -11.88 5.20
C ALA A 600 3.46 -10.86 6.21
N GLN A 601 2.53 -11.31 7.04
CA GLN A 601 1.77 -10.44 7.93
C GLN A 601 2.54 -10.11 9.21
N THR A 602 2.46 -8.86 9.67
CA THR A 602 3.04 -8.40 10.95
C THR A 602 1.99 -8.39 12.05
N GLN A 603 2.41 -8.61 13.31
CA GLN A 603 1.50 -8.72 14.46
C GLN A 603 0.56 -7.51 14.60
N GLY A 604 -0.67 -7.79 15.05
CA GLY A 604 -1.72 -6.80 15.29
C GLY A 604 -2.91 -6.93 14.34
N THR A 605 -3.92 -6.08 14.53
CA THR A 605 -5.10 -6.02 13.66
C THR A 605 -4.77 -5.30 12.36
N LYS A 606 -5.09 -5.92 11.22
CA LYS A 606 -4.94 -5.36 9.88
C LYS A 606 -6.31 -5.09 9.27
N ALA A 607 -6.43 -3.95 8.60
CA ALA A 607 -7.64 -3.54 7.90
C ALA A 607 -7.27 -3.19 6.45
N TYR A 608 -7.57 -4.12 5.55
CA TYR A 608 -7.34 -3.99 4.12
C TYR A 608 -8.63 -3.65 3.38
N THR A 609 -8.46 -3.11 2.17
CA THR A 609 -9.54 -2.94 1.21
C THR A 609 -9.26 -3.78 -0.02
N VAL A 610 -10.18 -4.67 -0.38
CA VAL A 610 -10.13 -5.41 -1.64
C VAL A 610 -10.95 -4.66 -2.66
N ARG A 611 -10.34 -4.23 -3.75
CA ARG A 611 -10.95 -3.35 -4.76
C ARG A 611 -10.95 -4.05 -6.11
N TYR A 612 -12.10 -4.07 -6.77
CA TYR A 612 -12.19 -4.27 -8.21
C TYR A 612 -11.92 -2.93 -8.90
N LEU A 613 -10.99 -2.91 -9.84
CA LEU A 613 -10.47 -1.68 -10.44
C LEU A 613 -11.30 -1.18 -11.61
N GLY A 614 -12.40 -1.86 -11.95
CA GLY A 614 -13.20 -1.58 -13.14
C GLY A 614 -12.62 -2.25 -14.39
N ARG A 615 -13.36 -2.09 -15.50
CA ARG A 615 -12.90 -2.36 -16.87
C ARG A 615 -13.60 -1.38 -17.79
N GLY A 616 -12.82 -0.56 -18.49
CA GLY A 616 -13.35 0.50 -19.35
C GLY A 616 -14.36 1.36 -18.63
N ASP A 617 -15.29 1.92 -19.38
CA ASP A 617 -16.38 2.73 -18.83
C ASP A 617 -17.60 1.88 -18.44
N SER A 618 -17.69 0.62 -18.92
CA SER A 618 -18.90 -0.19 -18.75
C SER A 618 -19.04 -0.86 -17.39
N LEU A 619 -17.94 -1.11 -16.67
CA LEU A 619 -17.94 -1.80 -15.38
C LEU A 619 -17.31 -0.93 -14.31
N THR A 620 -18.13 -0.44 -13.37
CA THR A 620 -17.67 0.52 -12.37
C THR A 620 -16.86 -0.15 -11.25
N PRO A 621 -15.83 0.52 -10.70
CA PRO A 621 -15.07 0.02 -9.56
C PRO A 621 -15.94 -0.23 -8.32
N SER A 622 -15.62 -1.26 -7.56
CA SER A 622 -16.27 -1.56 -6.27
C SER A 622 -15.27 -2.12 -5.28
N GLN A 623 -15.65 -2.22 -4.00
CA GLN A 623 -14.73 -2.65 -2.95
C GLN A 623 -15.43 -3.37 -1.80
N SER A 624 -14.64 -4.15 -1.07
CA SER A 624 -15.03 -4.78 0.20
C SER A 624 -13.90 -4.64 1.21
N ALA A 625 -14.27 -4.52 2.49
CA ALA A 625 -13.31 -4.54 3.58
C ALA A 625 -12.82 -5.98 3.84
N LEU A 626 -11.55 -6.10 4.22
CA LEU A 626 -10.93 -7.33 4.71
C LEU A 626 -10.21 -7.02 6.02
N ALA A 627 -10.71 -7.55 7.13
CA ALA A 627 -10.06 -7.44 8.43
C ALA A 627 -9.45 -8.78 8.82
N LEU A 628 -8.23 -8.76 9.36
CA LEU A 628 -7.58 -9.95 9.91
C LEU A 628 -6.78 -9.59 11.16
N ASP A 629 -6.84 -10.45 12.17
CA ASP A 629 -6.02 -10.34 13.37
C ASP A 629 -4.76 -11.21 13.23
N VAL A 630 -3.59 -10.59 13.34
CA VAL A 630 -2.31 -11.31 13.26
C VAL A 630 -1.83 -11.62 14.67
N ALA A 631 -1.97 -12.88 15.06
CA ALA A 631 -1.53 -13.39 16.35
C ALA A 631 0.01 -13.48 16.40
N GLY A 632 0.60 -12.80 17.39
CA GLY A 632 2.01 -12.94 17.69
C GLY A 632 2.36 -14.36 18.15
N THR A 633 3.62 -14.75 17.95
CA THR A 633 4.16 -16.01 18.47
C THR A 633 4.11 -15.98 20.00
N ALA A 634 3.63 -17.06 20.61
CA ALA A 634 3.57 -17.15 22.07
C ALA A 634 4.97 -16.94 22.67
N SER A 635 5.07 -16.04 23.64
CA SER A 635 6.32 -15.75 24.34
C SER A 635 6.22 -16.11 25.82
N SER A 636 7.37 -16.17 26.47
CA SER A 636 7.48 -16.28 27.91
C SER A 636 8.44 -15.24 28.45
N VAL A 637 8.16 -14.81 29.68
CA VAL A 637 9.10 -14.01 30.48
C VAL A 637 9.23 -14.67 31.83
N THR A 638 10.47 -14.89 32.26
CA THR A 638 10.80 -15.43 33.58
C THR A 638 11.54 -14.37 34.37
N LEU A 639 11.42 -14.41 35.70
CA LEU A 639 12.01 -13.42 36.57
C LEU A 639 12.93 -14.10 37.58
N ALA A 640 14.20 -13.70 37.57
CA ALA A 640 15.21 -14.18 38.51
C ALA A 640 15.78 -13.00 39.30
N GLY A 641 16.03 -13.21 40.58
CA GLY A 641 16.56 -12.18 41.46
C GLY A 641 17.32 -12.77 42.63
N PRO A 642 17.99 -11.93 43.41
CA PRO A 642 18.90 -12.36 44.46
C PRO A 642 18.16 -13.06 45.61
N ALA A 643 18.88 -13.93 46.32
CA ALA A 643 18.53 -14.39 47.66
C ALA A 643 18.37 -13.19 48.63
N PRO A 644 17.74 -13.37 49.83
CA PRO A 644 17.28 -12.25 50.65
C PRO A 644 18.31 -11.13 50.81
N LEU A 645 17.90 -9.92 50.44
CA LEU A 645 18.74 -8.74 50.53
C LEU A 645 18.81 -8.23 51.97
N THR A 646 19.86 -7.49 52.27
CA THR A 646 19.94 -6.72 53.51
C THR A 646 19.83 -5.24 53.18
N TYR A 647 19.07 -4.49 53.98
CA TYR A 647 18.85 -3.05 53.79
C TYR A 647 20.17 -2.29 53.55
N GLY A 648 20.23 -1.43 52.54
CA GLY A 648 21.46 -0.73 52.17
C GLY A 648 22.33 -1.43 51.12
N ALA A 649 22.01 -2.67 50.73
CA ALA A 649 22.58 -3.29 49.55
C ALA A 649 21.66 -3.07 48.34
N ALA A 650 22.21 -2.62 47.22
CA ALA A 650 21.52 -2.66 45.93
C ALA A 650 21.73 -4.04 45.29
N SER A 651 20.79 -4.47 44.46
CA SER A 651 20.93 -5.70 43.70
C SER A 651 20.12 -5.65 42.41
N THR A 652 20.26 -6.66 41.57
CA THR A 652 19.65 -6.70 40.23
C THR A 652 18.65 -7.85 40.16
N VAL A 653 17.48 -7.57 39.61
CA VAL A 653 16.49 -8.55 39.19
C VAL A 653 16.53 -8.59 37.66
N THR A 654 16.65 -9.78 37.10
CA THR A 654 16.75 -10.00 35.65
C THR A 654 15.49 -10.70 35.17
N ALA A 655 14.80 -10.07 34.23
CA ALA A 655 13.74 -10.71 33.46
C ALA A 655 14.36 -11.32 32.19
N THR A 656 14.14 -12.60 31.94
CA THR A 656 14.59 -13.28 30.71
C THR A 656 13.36 -13.54 29.84
N VAL A 657 13.38 -13.03 28.61
CA VAL A 657 12.30 -13.21 27.63
C VAL A 657 12.66 -14.32 26.64
N THR A 658 11.69 -14.75 25.82
CA THR A 658 11.95 -15.67 24.69
C THR A 658 13.09 -15.17 23.81
N GLU A 659 13.93 -16.08 23.33
CA GLU A 659 15.08 -15.75 22.48
C GLU A 659 14.64 -15.01 21.20
N GLY A 660 15.37 -13.94 20.86
CA GLY A 660 15.04 -13.08 19.72
C GLY A 660 13.92 -12.06 19.98
N ALA A 661 13.26 -12.08 21.14
CA ALA A 661 12.30 -11.04 21.52
C ALA A 661 13.00 -9.71 21.78
N THR A 662 12.37 -8.62 21.37
CA THR A 662 12.88 -7.24 21.41
C THR A 662 11.92 -6.31 22.18
N GLY A 663 12.30 -5.04 22.38
CA GLY A 663 11.43 -4.06 23.04
C GLY A 663 11.73 -3.90 24.53
N THR A 664 10.71 -3.80 25.37
CA THR A 664 10.87 -3.50 26.81
C THR A 664 10.07 -4.45 27.70
N VAL A 665 10.58 -4.66 28.91
CA VAL A 665 9.86 -5.35 30.00
C VAL A 665 9.54 -4.31 31.07
N SER A 666 8.34 -4.40 31.65
CA SER A 666 7.94 -3.63 32.82
C SER A 666 8.01 -4.50 34.07
N LEU A 667 8.64 -4.02 35.15
CA LEU A 667 8.69 -4.66 36.45
C LEU A 667 7.80 -3.90 37.43
N SER A 668 6.85 -4.59 38.04
CA SER A 668 5.98 -4.07 39.10
C SER A 668 6.25 -4.76 40.44
N GLY A 669 5.81 -4.15 41.55
CA GLY A 669 5.91 -4.73 42.90
C GLY A 669 6.96 -4.11 43.83
N LEU A 670 7.81 -3.21 43.33
CA LEU A 670 8.70 -2.38 44.16
C LEU A 670 8.00 -1.08 44.63
N PRO A 671 8.44 -0.49 45.76
CA PRO A 671 8.00 0.84 46.15
C PRO A 671 8.38 1.89 45.10
N GLY A 672 7.42 2.73 44.69
CA GLY A 672 7.65 3.78 43.69
C GLY A 672 6.95 3.56 42.34
N GLY A 673 6.29 2.41 42.14
CA GLY A 673 5.53 2.10 40.92
C GLY A 673 6.26 1.15 39.98
N ALA A 674 5.67 0.89 38.82
CA ALA A 674 6.28 0.05 37.79
C ALA A 674 7.43 0.80 37.09
N VAL A 675 8.49 0.06 36.77
CA VAL A 675 9.67 0.58 36.07
C VAL A 675 9.93 -0.25 34.82
N SER A 676 10.44 0.34 33.74
CA SER A 676 10.68 -0.37 32.48
C SER A 676 12.17 -0.44 32.15
N ALA A 677 12.60 -1.53 31.52
CA ALA A 677 13.96 -1.73 31.04
C ALA A 677 13.94 -2.36 29.63
N PRO A 678 14.88 -2.00 28.75
CA PRO A 678 14.98 -2.59 27.42
C PRO A 678 15.45 -4.05 27.50
N VAL A 679 15.01 -4.85 26.52
CA VAL A 679 15.56 -6.19 26.29
C VAL A 679 16.89 -6.06 25.55
N GLN A 680 17.95 -6.59 26.15
CA GLN A 680 19.30 -6.68 25.61
C GLN A 680 19.77 -8.13 25.79
N ASP A 681 20.18 -8.77 24.68
CA ASP A 681 20.62 -10.17 24.66
C ASP A 681 19.63 -11.13 25.35
N GLY A 682 18.33 -10.96 25.07
CA GLY A 682 17.25 -11.78 25.63
C GLY A 682 16.88 -11.47 27.09
N THR A 683 17.42 -10.39 27.68
CA THR A 683 17.16 -10.05 29.09
C THR A 683 16.88 -8.57 29.32
N ALA A 684 16.08 -8.25 30.33
CA ALA A 684 15.88 -6.91 30.84
C ALA A 684 16.28 -6.86 32.32
N THR A 685 17.15 -5.92 32.69
CA THR A 685 17.69 -5.83 34.06
C THR A 685 17.11 -4.66 34.82
N PHE A 686 16.72 -4.92 36.06
CA PHE A 686 16.11 -3.95 36.96
C PHE A 686 16.91 -3.86 38.25
N THR A 687 17.14 -2.64 38.74
CA THR A 687 17.84 -2.45 40.01
C THR A 687 16.83 -2.38 41.16
N VAL A 688 17.04 -3.21 42.18
CA VAL A 688 16.43 -3.04 43.51
C VAL A 688 17.31 -2.02 44.27
N PRO A 689 16.82 -0.80 44.53
CA PRO A 689 17.66 0.25 45.11
C PRO A 689 18.09 -0.08 46.54
N ALA A 690 19.30 0.35 46.92
CA ALA A 690 19.83 0.19 48.30
C ALA A 690 18.94 0.85 49.38
N GLY A 691 18.09 1.79 49.00
CA GLY A 691 17.12 2.46 49.88
C GLY A 691 15.81 1.69 50.10
N THR A 692 15.59 0.55 49.43
CA THR A 692 14.38 -0.26 49.58
C THR A 692 14.25 -0.71 51.02
N VAL A 693 13.15 -0.36 51.69
CA VAL A 693 12.99 -0.63 53.12
C VAL A 693 12.78 -2.12 53.41
N PRO A 694 13.06 -2.59 54.64
CA PRO A 694 12.83 -3.98 54.99
C PRO A 694 11.37 -4.39 54.81
N GLY A 695 11.14 -5.51 54.14
CA GLY A 695 9.82 -5.97 53.72
C GLY A 695 9.91 -7.15 52.75
N SER A 696 8.75 -7.66 52.33
CA SER A 696 8.62 -8.70 51.31
C SER A 696 7.90 -8.11 50.10
N TYR A 697 8.52 -8.20 48.93
CA TYR A 697 8.03 -7.59 47.69
C TYR A 697 7.77 -8.68 46.65
N ALA A 698 6.52 -8.82 46.21
CA ALA A 698 6.16 -9.74 45.14
C ALA A 698 6.29 -9.01 43.79
N LEU A 699 7.33 -9.34 43.04
CA LEU A 699 7.69 -8.69 41.79
C LEU A 699 7.13 -9.46 40.60
N THR A 700 6.54 -8.75 39.64
CA THR A 700 6.04 -9.36 38.39
C THR A 700 6.63 -8.61 37.21
N ALA A 701 7.22 -9.34 36.27
CA ALA A 701 7.70 -8.81 35.01
C ALA A 701 6.64 -9.04 33.92
N SER A 702 6.33 -8.00 33.16
CA SER A 702 5.40 -8.03 32.04
C SER A 702 6.12 -7.58 30.78
N TYR A 703 6.22 -8.49 29.81
CA TYR A 703 6.73 -8.21 28.48
C TYR A 703 5.58 -7.78 27.58
N GLY A 704 5.69 -6.60 26.96
CA GLY A 704 4.62 -6.00 26.15
C GLY A 704 4.41 -6.62 24.77
N GLY A 705 5.24 -7.60 24.38
CA GLY A 705 5.30 -8.10 23.01
C GLY A 705 6.15 -7.21 22.10
N ASP A 706 6.39 -7.69 20.88
CA ASP A 706 7.00 -6.92 19.79
C ASP A 706 6.32 -7.22 18.45
N ALA A 707 7.01 -7.00 17.32
CA ALA A 707 6.46 -7.25 15.98
C ALA A 707 6.20 -8.74 15.69
N THR A 708 6.80 -9.64 16.47
CA THR A 708 6.82 -11.09 16.28
C THR A 708 6.18 -11.84 17.45
N TYR A 709 6.40 -11.37 18.68
CA TYR A 709 6.05 -12.07 19.90
C TYR A 709 4.86 -11.42 20.62
N ALA A 710 3.93 -12.26 21.06
CA ALA A 710 2.79 -11.85 21.87
C ALA A 710 3.22 -11.39 23.28
N PRO A 711 2.45 -10.54 23.95
CA PRO A 711 2.70 -10.16 25.34
C PRO A 711 2.72 -11.36 26.29
N SER A 712 3.56 -11.33 27.32
CA SER A 712 3.62 -12.37 28.35
C SER A 712 3.94 -11.79 29.73
N SER A 713 3.67 -12.54 30.79
CA SER A 713 3.93 -12.13 32.18
C SER A 713 4.57 -13.26 32.96
N SER A 714 5.49 -12.91 33.86
CA SER A 714 6.21 -13.87 34.69
C SER A 714 5.33 -14.33 35.84
N THR A 715 5.66 -15.49 36.42
CA THR A 715 5.22 -15.81 37.77
C THR A 715 5.79 -14.80 38.77
N PRO A 716 5.10 -14.43 39.87
CA PRO A 716 5.62 -13.50 40.84
C PRO A 716 6.88 -14.00 41.55
N LEU A 717 7.94 -13.18 41.59
CA LEU A 717 9.16 -13.42 42.35
C LEU A 717 9.13 -12.66 43.68
N THR A 718 9.26 -13.37 44.80
CA THR A 718 9.30 -12.70 46.12
C THR A 718 10.73 -12.29 46.49
N VAL A 719 11.00 -10.98 46.59
CA VAL A 719 12.25 -10.43 47.10
C VAL A 719 12.07 -9.95 48.53
N VAL A 720 12.85 -10.51 49.46
CA VAL A 720 12.82 -10.13 50.88
C VAL A 720 14.00 -9.23 51.20
N VAL A 721 13.72 -8.04 51.72
CA VAL A 721 14.74 -7.13 52.28
C VAL A 721 14.73 -7.24 53.81
N ARG A 722 15.85 -7.67 54.38
CA ARG A 722 16.05 -7.86 55.82
C ARG A 722 16.66 -6.63 56.47
N LYS A 723 16.40 -6.46 57.77
CA LYS A 723 17.06 -5.44 58.61
C LYS A 723 18.55 -5.75 58.80
N ASN A 724 19.35 -4.71 58.98
CA ASN A 724 20.78 -4.83 59.29
C ASN A 724 21.03 -5.26 60.74
N ALA A 725 22.15 -5.92 60.99
CA ALA A 725 22.63 -6.17 62.35
C ALA A 725 23.05 -4.86 63.07
N SER A 726 22.91 -4.87 64.39
CA SER A 726 23.35 -3.79 65.29
C SER A 726 24.32 -4.33 66.33
N THR A 727 25.26 -3.51 66.77
CA THR A 727 26.19 -3.81 67.87
C THR A 727 26.11 -2.75 68.96
N LEU A 728 26.30 -3.17 70.22
CA LEU A 728 26.27 -2.27 71.38
C LEU A 728 27.66 -2.17 72.02
N ALA A 729 27.97 -1.03 72.62
CA ALA A 729 29.04 -0.85 73.58
C ALA A 729 28.47 -0.20 74.85
N VAL A 730 28.84 -0.72 76.01
CA VAL A 730 28.37 -0.24 77.32
C VAL A 730 29.57 0.15 78.15
N ALA A 731 29.63 1.40 78.61
CA ALA A 731 30.70 1.93 79.43
C ALA A 731 30.12 2.65 80.64
N ALA A 732 30.69 2.42 81.83
CA ALA A 732 30.28 3.11 83.05
C ALA A 732 31.49 3.32 83.96
N ALA A 733 31.56 4.49 84.60
CA ALA A 733 32.58 4.77 85.60
C ALA A 733 32.16 4.27 86.99
N GLY A 734 33.13 3.84 87.79
CA GLY A 734 32.91 3.49 89.18
C GLY A 734 32.52 4.71 90.02
N VAL A 735 31.61 4.54 90.98
CA VAL A 735 31.09 5.61 91.83
C VAL A 735 31.14 5.26 93.30
N ARG A 736 31.03 6.26 94.19
CA ARG A 736 30.88 6.03 95.63
C ARG A 736 29.41 5.84 95.99
N TYR A 737 29.14 5.11 97.08
CA TYR A 737 27.79 4.96 97.62
C TYR A 737 27.16 6.34 97.88
N GLY A 738 25.94 6.56 97.36
CA GLY A 738 25.26 7.85 97.45
C GLY A 738 25.44 8.78 96.25
N THR A 739 26.27 8.43 95.27
CA THR A 739 26.40 9.19 94.00
C THR A 739 25.77 8.45 92.82
N ALA A 740 25.14 9.17 91.90
CA ALA A 740 24.52 8.58 90.71
C ALA A 740 25.58 8.16 89.70
N ALA A 741 25.53 6.92 89.21
CA ALA A 741 26.38 6.45 88.13
C ALA A 741 25.82 6.89 86.77
N LYS A 742 26.70 7.30 85.84
CA LYS A 742 26.34 7.52 84.43
C LYS A 742 26.83 6.33 83.61
N VAL A 743 25.93 5.70 82.88
CA VAL A 743 26.21 4.63 81.94
C VAL A 743 26.04 5.17 80.53
N LEU A 744 27.10 5.12 79.73
CA LEU A 744 27.08 5.43 78.32
C LEU A 744 26.83 4.15 77.53
N VAL A 745 25.79 4.15 76.68
CA VAL A 745 25.56 3.09 75.70
C VAL A 745 25.71 3.69 74.30
N ALA A 746 26.55 3.07 73.48
CA ALA A 746 26.64 3.37 72.06
C ALA A 746 26.06 2.20 71.26
N VAL A 747 25.20 2.49 70.29
CA VAL A 747 24.63 1.52 69.35
C VAL A 747 25.15 1.87 67.97
N LYS A 748 25.77 0.90 67.30
CA LYS A 748 26.29 1.06 65.94
C LYS A 748 25.59 0.07 65.02
N GLY A 749 24.99 0.58 63.95
CA GLY A 749 24.44 -0.24 62.87
C GLY A 749 25.54 -0.67 61.91
N ALA A 750 25.32 -1.78 61.20
CA ALA A 750 26.18 -2.17 60.08
C ALA A 750 26.19 -1.09 58.97
N ALA A 751 27.21 -1.13 58.09
CA ALA A 751 27.37 -0.22 56.95
C ALA A 751 27.36 1.29 57.31
N GLY A 752 27.92 1.65 58.47
CA GLY A 752 28.07 3.05 58.88
C GLY A 752 26.78 3.76 59.28
N ARG A 753 25.65 3.04 59.37
CA ARG A 753 24.36 3.63 59.75
C ARG A 753 24.28 3.90 61.25
N VAL A 754 23.62 5.01 61.60
CA VAL A 754 23.35 5.40 62.99
C VAL A 754 21.95 4.92 63.39
N PRO A 755 21.82 3.93 64.30
CA PRO A 755 20.52 3.43 64.73
C PRO A 755 19.74 4.47 65.53
N THR A 756 18.42 4.45 65.41
CA THR A 756 17.50 5.38 66.08
C THR A 756 16.72 4.71 67.19
N GLY A 757 16.08 5.48 68.07
CA GLY A 757 15.19 4.95 69.11
C GLY A 757 15.83 4.92 70.50
N THR A 758 15.49 3.93 71.31
CA THR A 758 15.84 3.90 72.74
C THR A 758 16.60 2.64 73.15
N VAL A 759 17.51 2.78 74.11
CA VAL A 759 18.16 1.68 74.81
C VAL A 759 17.60 1.56 76.22
N THR A 760 17.32 0.33 76.65
CA THR A 760 16.92 0.01 78.02
C THR A 760 18.07 -0.68 78.75
N LEU A 761 18.45 -0.19 79.93
CA LEU A 761 19.30 -0.90 80.87
C LEU A 761 18.43 -1.75 81.81
N THR A 762 18.75 -3.03 81.93
CA THR A 762 18.15 -3.95 82.88
C THR A 762 19.23 -4.58 83.77
N GLY A 763 18.92 -4.72 85.05
CA GLY A 763 19.74 -5.42 86.04
C GLY A 763 18.88 -5.82 87.24
N PRO A 764 19.43 -6.58 88.21
CA PRO A 764 18.65 -7.15 89.31
C PRO A 764 17.83 -6.13 90.11
N THR A 765 18.29 -4.88 90.18
CA THR A 765 17.63 -3.78 90.89
C THR A 765 17.56 -2.48 90.07
N VAL A 766 17.77 -2.56 88.74
CA VAL A 766 17.87 -1.39 87.86
C VAL A 766 17.05 -1.59 86.61
N ARG A 767 16.15 -0.65 86.31
CA ARG A 767 15.51 -0.49 85.00
C ARG A 767 15.50 0.99 84.64
N ALA A 768 16.19 1.35 83.56
CA ALA A 768 16.28 2.73 83.11
C ALA A 768 16.39 2.78 81.57
N THR A 769 15.90 3.85 80.95
CA THR A 769 15.90 4.01 79.49
C THR A 769 16.59 5.29 79.07
N GLY A 770 17.21 5.28 77.90
CA GLY A 770 17.78 6.47 77.28
C GLY A 770 17.54 6.47 75.77
N ARG A 771 17.27 7.66 75.21
CA ARG A 771 17.12 7.83 73.76
C ARG A 771 18.50 8.01 73.13
N LEU A 772 18.70 7.42 71.95
CA LEU A 772 19.90 7.61 71.15
C LEU A 772 19.91 9.03 70.56
N ASP A 773 21.06 9.69 70.66
CA ASP A 773 21.35 10.96 69.99
C ASP A 773 21.69 10.75 68.51
N ALA A 774 21.98 11.83 67.79
CA ALA A 774 22.34 11.81 66.37
C ALA A 774 23.64 11.04 66.06
N SER A 775 24.42 10.67 67.07
CA SER A 775 25.61 9.83 66.95
C SER A 775 25.39 8.37 67.38
N GLY A 776 24.15 8.00 67.71
CA GLY A 776 23.80 6.64 68.14
C GLY A 776 24.22 6.36 69.59
N ARG A 777 24.24 7.36 70.47
CA ARG A 777 24.63 7.20 71.88
C ARG A 777 23.53 7.62 72.84
N ALA A 778 23.44 6.95 73.98
CA ALA A 778 22.55 7.30 75.09
C ALA A 778 23.32 7.32 76.40
N THR A 779 23.21 8.41 77.17
CA THR A 779 23.72 8.47 78.54
C THR A 779 22.58 8.27 79.53
N ILE A 780 22.66 7.20 80.33
CA ILE A 780 21.61 6.81 81.28
C ILE A 780 22.14 6.96 82.70
N VAL A 781 21.40 7.69 83.55
CA VAL A 781 21.78 7.96 84.93
C VAL A 781 21.11 6.95 85.86
N LEU A 782 21.89 6.23 86.67
CA LEU A 782 21.38 5.24 87.62
C LEU A 782 21.10 5.87 89.01
N PRO A 783 20.20 5.27 89.82
CA PRO A 783 19.86 5.78 91.14
C PRO A 783 21.06 5.87 92.10
N ARG A 784 21.07 6.90 92.96
CA ARG A 784 22.15 7.18 93.93
C ARG A 784 22.29 6.13 95.05
N GLY A 785 21.28 5.28 95.23
CA GLY A 785 21.18 4.30 96.32
C GLY A 785 21.68 2.89 96.00
N LEU A 786 22.33 2.67 94.85
CA LEU A 786 22.91 1.36 94.50
C LEU A 786 23.82 0.87 95.62
N ARG A 787 23.65 -0.39 96.05
CA ARG A 787 24.46 -0.99 97.13
C ARG A 787 25.94 -1.01 96.74
N VAL A 788 26.84 -1.04 97.72
CA VAL A 788 28.28 -1.20 97.46
C VAL A 788 28.52 -2.59 96.83
N GLY A 789 29.33 -2.65 95.78
CA GLY A 789 29.61 -3.85 95.00
C GLY A 789 29.58 -3.58 93.50
N THR A 790 29.88 -4.61 92.70
CA THR A 790 29.79 -4.56 91.24
C THR A 790 28.41 -5.00 90.78
N HIS A 791 27.69 -4.13 90.08
CA HIS A 791 26.37 -4.39 89.53
C HIS A 791 26.46 -4.72 88.04
N ARG A 792 26.05 -5.93 87.65
CA ARG A 792 25.90 -6.29 86.24
C ARG A 792 24.67 -5.60 85.66
N ILE A 793 24.84 -4.97 84.50
CA ILE A 793 23.77 -4.32 83.74
C ILE A 793 23.75 -4.87 82.31
N THR A 794 22.57 -4.99 81.73
CA THR A 794 22.37 -5.41 80.34
C THR A 794 21.72 -4.26 79.60
N ALA A 795 22.40 -3.72 78.60
CA ALA A 795 21.80 -2.79 77.66
C ALA A 795 21.08 -3.57 76.56
N VAL A 796 19.83 -3.21 76.28
CA VAL A 796 18.98 -3.81 75.26
C VAL A 796 18.48 -2.70 74.33
N TYR A 797 18.82 -2.81 73.06
CA TYR A 797 18.26 -2.04 71.96
C TYR A 797 17.25 -2.91 71.22
N GLN A 798 16.02 -2.42 71.03
CA GLN A 798 14.93 -3.20 70.42
C GLN A 798 14.94 -3.19 68.87
N GLY A 799 15.92 -2.52 68.27
CA GLY A 799 15.95 -2.28 66.83
C GLY A 799 15.12 -1.06 66.42
N ASP A 800 15.17 -0.73 65.14
CA ASP A 800 14.31 0.28 64.51
C ASP A 800 13.74 -0.25 63.18
N ARG A 801 13.26 0.65 62.31
CA ARG A 801 12.69 0.27 61.00
C ARG A 801 13.70 -0.48 60.11
N VAL A 802 15.00 -0.25 60.30
CA VAL A 802 16.06 -0.75 59.40
C VAL A 802 17.16 -1.54 60.10
N ALA A 803 17.20 -1.52 61.43
CA ALA A 803 18.22 -2.17 62.26
C ALA A 803 17.60 -3.19 63.23
N LEU A 804 18.27 -4.33 63.41
CA LEU A 804 17.88 -5.41 64.33
C LEU A 804 18.13 -5.03 65.79
N ALA A 805 17.38 -5.68 66.67
CA ALA A 805 17.60 -5.64 68.11
C ALA A 805 18.98 -6.22 68.45
N ALA A 806 19.60 -5.66 69.50
CA ALA A 806 20.88 -6.13 69.99
C ALA A 806 21.00 -5.86 71.50
N SER A 807 21.77 -6.68 72.20
CA SER A 807 22.01 -6.51 73.63
C SER A 807 23.47 -6.70 73.99
N ARG A 808 23.91 -6.06 75.08
CA ARG A 808 25.26 -6.25 75.62
C ARG A 808 25.30 -6.02 77.12
N THR A 809 26.05 -6.85 77.83
CA THR A 809 26.25 -6.69 79.27
C THR A 809 27.47 -5.82 79.58
N GLY A 810 27.34 -4.97 80.59
CA GLY A 810 28.40 -4.19 81.22
C GLY A 810 28.30 -4.28 82.75
N SER A 811 29.12 -3.50 83.46
CA SER A 811 29.06 -3.43 84.92
C SER A 811 29.30 -2.03 85.45
N VAL A 812 28.75 -1.74 86.63
CA VAL A 812 28.97 -0.50 87.39
C VAL A 812 29.45 -0.86 88.78
N THR A 813 30.62 -0.35 89.17
CA THR A 813 31.19 -0.61 90.50
C THR A 813 30.84 0.52 91.45
N VAL A 814 30.22 0.19 92.59
CA VAL A 814 29.94 1.13 93.68
C VAL A 814 30.84 0.80 94.87
N VAL A 815 31.62 1.78 95.34
CA VAL A 815 32.51 1.61 96.51
C VAL A 815 31.94 2.31 97.75
N LYS A 816 32.41 1.93 98.95
CA LYS A 816 31.93 2.49 100.22
C LYS A 816 32.10 4.01 100.30
N ALA A 817 31.16 4.68 100.95
CA ALA A 817 31.22 6.12 101.23
C ALA A 817 31.90 6.40 102.57
N LEU A 818 32.32 7.65 102.79
CA LEU A 818 32.75 8.10 104.11
C LEU A 818 31.50 8.35 105.00
N PRO A 819 31.45 7.87 106.26
CA PRO A 819 30.36 8.25 107.16
C PRO A 819 30.48 9.73 107.57
N GLY A 820 29.39 10.29 108.10
CA GLY A 820 29.39 11.60 108.74
C GLY A 820 30.04 11.58 110.14
N ALA A 821 29.87 12.66 110.92
CA ALA A 821 30.52 12.80 112.22
C ALA A 821 30.05 11.76 113.27
N THR A 822 31.01 11.12 113.94
CA THR A 822 30.79 10.33 115.16
C THR A 822 30.68 11.27 116.36
N ARG A 823 29.72 11.04 117.26
CA ARG A 823 29.54 11.79 118.52
C ARG A 823 29.38 10.83 119.70
N VAL A 824 29.90 11.24 120.85
CA VAL A 824 29.80 10.50 122.13
C VAL A 824 29.18 11.42 123.17
N ALA A 825 28.03 11.04 123.71
CA ALA A 825 27.33 11.73 124.77
C ALA A 825 27.39 10.92 126.08
N VAL A 826 27.87 11.55 127.14
CA VAL A 826 28.06 10.96 128.47
C VAL A 826 27.23 11.73 129.53
N PRO A 827 26.78 11.10 130.62
CA PRO A 827 26.11 11.81 131.71
C PRO A 827 27.09 12.74 132.43
N ARG A 828 26.57 13.86 132.97
CA ARG A 828 27.39 14.87 133.67
C ARG A 828 28.15 14.29 134.87
N SER A 829 27.51 13.44 135.66
CA SER A 829 28.16 12.66 136.72
C SER A 829 27.46 11.32 136.97
N VAL A 830 28.17 10.36 137.55
CA VAL A 830 27.62 9.07 137.98
C VAL A 830 28.19 8.68 139.35
N LYS A 831 27.39 8.13 140.25
CA LYS A 831 27.88 7.57 141.52
C LYS A 831 28.72 6.33 141.25
N ALA A 832 29.81 6.12 141.99
CA ALA A 832 30.74 4.99 141.79
C ALA A 832 30.05 3.61 141.91
N THR A 833 28.93 3.53 142.63
CA THR A 833 28.11 2.31 142.78
C THR A 833 27.23 1.98 141.56
N ARG A 834 27.06 2.92 140.62
CA ARG A 834 26.20 2.78 139.42
C ARG A 834 27.04 2.68 138.14
N LYS A 835 26.51 1.98 137.14
CA LYS A 835 27.09 1.90 135.79
C LYS A 835 26.60 3.09 134.95
N ALA A 836 27.51 3.80 134.29
CA ALA A 836 27.14 4.91 133.39
C ALA A 836 26.66 4.38 132.03
N LYS A 837 25.67 5.05 131.44
CA LYS A 837 25.23 4.81 130.05
C LYS A 837 25.77 5.91 129.14
N VAL A 838 26.46 5.53 128.07
CA VAL A 838 27.04 6.44 127.08
C VAL A 838 26.34 6.24 125.75
N THR A 839 25.88 7.31 125.11
CA THR A 839 25.27 7.24 123.79
C THR A 839 26.31 7.58 122.72
N ILE A 840 26.44 6.74 121.70
CA ILE A 840 27.25 6.99 120.51
C ILE A 840 26.32 7.13 119.32
N THR A 841 26.54 8.16 118.50
CA THR A 841 25.81 8.39 117.26
C THR A 841 26.78 8.62 116.11
N VAL A 842 26.52 8.04 114.93
CA VAL A 842 27.27 8.30 113.69
C VAL A 842 26.33 8.89 112.66
N ALA A 843 26.60 10.13 112.23
CA ALA A 843 25.82 10.77 111.18
C ALA A 843 26.08 10.12 109.82
N THR A 844 25.10 10.20 108.93
CA THR A 844 25.17 9.72 107.54
C THR A 844 24.51 10.76 106.62
N PRO A 845 24.92 10.85 105.35
CA PRO A 845 24.30 11.78 104.41
C PRO A 845 22.76 11.60 104.35
N PRO A 846 21.99 12.69 104.23
CA PRO A 846 20.53 12.61 104.12
C PRO A 846 20.06 11.72 102.97
N GLY A 847 18.99 10.95 103.18
CA GLY A 847 18.40 10.06 102.16
C GLY A 847 19.13 8.73 101.93
N LEU A 848 20.24 8.45 102.63
CA LEU A 848 20.95 7.17 102.58
C LEU A 848 20.73 6.34 103.84
N ALA A 849 21.06 5.05 103.77
CA ALA A 849 20.98 4.13 104.91
C ALA A 849 21.80 4.68 106.09
N LYS A 850 21.28 4.56 107.32
CA LYS A 850 22.00 4.99 108.52
C LYS A 850 23.15 4.03 108.82
N ALA A 851 24.27 4.57 109.34
CA ALA A 851 25.44 3.78 109.69
C ALA A 851 25.11 2.74 110.76
N SER A 852 25.65 1.55 110.62
CA SER A 852 25.42 0.39 111.50
C SER A 852 26.75 -0.30 111.80
N GLY A 853 26.80 -1.33 112.65
CA GLY A 853 28.01 -2.12 112.82
C GLY A 853 28.92 -1.67 113.98
N PRO A 854 30.14 -2.22 114.08
CA PRO A 854 30.87 -2.24 115.34
C PRO A 854 31.40 -0.86 115.77
N VAL A 855 31.15 -0.54 117.03
CA VAL A 855 31.68 0.63 117.75
C VAL A 855 32.45 0.15 118.97
N THR A 856 33.66 0.68 119.16
CA THR A 856 34.48 0.40 120.33
C THR A 856 34.54 1.63 121.21
N VAL A 857 34.12 1.50 122.47
CA VAL A 857 34.13 2.56 123.49
C VAL A 857 35.23 2.26 124.52
N LYS A 858 36.31 3.04 124.53
CA LYS A 858 37.39 2.93 125.49
C LYS A 858 37.26 4.00 126.57
N VAL A 859 37.21 3.59 127.82
CA VAL A 859 37.19 4.49 128.99
C VAL A 859 38.50 4.41 129.75
N THR A 860 39.12 5.56 130.01
CA THR A 860 40.48 5.64 130.57
C THR A 860 40.56 6.68 131.69
N LYS A 861 41.22 6.33 132.79
CA LYS A 861 41.61 7.24 133.88
C LYS A 861 43.02 6.87 134.36
N GLY A 862 43.98 7.77 134.17
CA GLY A 862 45.39 7.46 134.40
C GLY A 862 45.83 6.23 133.59
N ARG A 863 46.51 5.27 134.24
CA ARG A 863 46.90 3.98 133.62
C ARG A 863 45.76 2.97 133.52
N THR A 864 44.62 3.19 134.17
CA THR A 864 43.49 2.24 134.14
C THR A 864 42.66 2.49 132.89
N SER A 865 42.46 1.46 132.06
CA SER A 865 41.54 1.53 130.93
C SER A 865 40.62 0.31 130.86
N ARG A 866 39.39 0.53 130.39
CA ARG A 866 38.42 -0.53 130.08
C ARG A 866 37.85 -0.26 128.70
N THR A 867 37.66 -1.30 127.91
CA THR A 867 37.06 -1.20 126.58
C THR A 867 35.75 -1.96 126.57
N VAL A 868 34.70 -1.32 126.08
CA VAL A 868 33.39 -1.92 125.85
C VAL A 868 33.13 -1.88 124.35
N ARG A 869 32.76 -3.03 123.77
CA ARG A 869 32.32 -3.11 122.39
C ARG A 869 30.80 -3.07 122.36
N ALA A 870 30.26 -2.38 121.36
CA ALA A 870 28.84 -2.34 121.09
C ALA A 870 28.60 -2.24 119.59
N THR A 871 27.38 -2.54 119.17
CA THR A 871 26.99 -2.45 117.75
C THR A 871 26.08 -1.26 117.56
N LEU A 872 26.49 -0.36 116.66
CA LEU A 872 25.66 0.73 116.18
C LEU A 872 24.51 0.17 115.36
N SER A 873 23.29 0.58 115.67
CA SER A 873 22.12 0.28 114.85
C SER A 873 21.37 1.58 114.58
N ASN A 874 20.93 1.79 113.34
CA ASN A 874 20.24 3.02 112.93
C ASN A 874 20.99 4.30 113.33
N GLY A 875 22.32 4.30 113.19
CA GLY A 875 23.17 5.45 113.50
C GLY A 875 23.34 5.75 114.99
N ARG A 876 22.84 4.90 115.91
CA ARG A 876 22.90 5.12 117.37
C ARG A 876 23.12 3.85 118.18
N VAL A 877 23.86 3.94 119.28
CA VAL A 877 23.93 2.88 120.29
C VAL A 877 24.12 3.48 121.68
N VAL A 878 23.50 2.86 122.69
CA VAL A 878 23.72 3.20 124.11
C VAL A 878 24.52 2.08 124.76
N VAL A 879 25.69 2.44 125.27
CA VAL A 879 26.66 1.51 125.85
C VAL A 879 26.70 1.70 127.35
N THR A 880 26.44 0.62 128.10
CA THR A 880 26.58 0.63 129.55
C THR A 880 28.03 0.32 129.92
N LEU A 881 28.70 1.28 130.56
CA LEU A 881 30.08 1.14 131.03
C LEU A 881 30.16 0.24 132.27
N PRO A 882 31.30 -0.42 132.53
CA PRO A 882 31.54 -1.08 133.82
C PRO A 882 31.47 -0.07 134.97
N ARG A 883 31.33 -0.55 136.22
CA ARG A 883 31.43 0.34 137.39
C ARG A 883 32.84 0.94 137.41
N LEU A 884 32.90 2.26 137.53
CA LEU A 884 34.15 3.01 137.47
C LEU A 884 34.47 3.55 138.85
N ALA A 885 35.75 3.54 139.22
CA ALA A 885 36.20 4.19 140.45
C ALA A 885 36.01 5.71 140.37
N ARG A 886 35.79 6.36 141.53
CA ARG A 886 35.62 7.81 141.66
C ARG A 886 36.71 8.59 140.92
N GLY A 887 36.34 9.66 140.21
CA GLY A 887 37.23 10.54 139.44
C GLY A 887 36.78 10.74 138.01
N THR A 888 37.54 11.51 137.23
CA THR A 888 37.20 11.84 135.84
C THR A 888 37.80 10.83 134.86
N TRP A 889 36.97 10.26 133.98
CA TRP A 889 37.32 9.28 132.95
C TRP A 889 37.15 9.87 131.54
N SER A 890 38.12 9.63 130.66
CA SER A 890 37.99 9.93 129.22
C SER A 890 37.27 8.78 128.51
N VAL A 891 36.24 9.06 127.74
CA VAL A 891 35.42 8.09 126.99
C VAL A 891 35.63 8.34 125.50
N LYS A 892 36.31 7.44 124.80
CA LYS A 892 36.53 7.52 123.34
C LYS A 892 35.71 6.45 122.61
N ALA A 893 34.98 6.81 121.57
CA ALA A 893 34.29 5.86 120.69
C ALA A 893 34.83 5.91 119.26
N ALA A 894 35.19 4.74 118.73
CA ALA A 894 35.63 4.54 117.35
C ALA A 894 34.62 3.68 116.59
N TYR A 895 34.19 4.14 115.42
CA TYR A 895 33.29 3.43 114.51
C TYR A 895 34.10 2.79 113.38
N ALA A 896 34.02 1.47 113.21
CA ALA A 896 34.87 0.76 112.25
C ALA A 896 34.30 0.70 110.81
N GLY A 897 33.09 1.21 110.59
CA GLY A 897 32.41 1.14 109.30
C GLY A 897 31.43 -0.03 109.20
N ASP A 898 30.75 -0.11 108.05
CA ASP A 898 29.82 -1.19 107.69
C ASP A 898 29.89 -1.54 106.20
N ALA A 899 28.83 -2.17 105.67
CA ALA A 899 28.72 -2.52 104.27
C ALA A 899 28.63 -1.31 103.33
N SER A 900 28.13 -0.17 103.81
CA SER A 900 27.86 1.04 103.02
C SER A 900 28.90 2.15 103.28
N TYR A 901 29.46 2.20 104.48
CA TYR A 901 30.35 3.26 104.94
C TYR A 901 31.70 2.71 105.42
N THR A 902 32.77 3.45 105.17
CA THR A 902 34.10 3.19 105.74
C THR A 902 34.15 3.51 107.24
N ALA A 903 35.29 3.27 107.89
CA ALA A 903 35.50 3.67 109.29
C ALA A 903 35.30 5.18 109.49
N GLY A 904 34.69 5.54 110.62
CA GLY A 904 34.44 6.93 111.02
C GLY A 904 35.53 7.48 111.95
N ARG A 905 35.64 8.81 112.02
CA ARG A 905 36.57 9.47 112.96
C ARG A 905 36.22 9.13 114.41
N THR A 906 37.24 8.95 115.25
CA THR A 906 37.06 8.66 116.70
C THR A 906 36.58 9.89 117.44
N ALA A 907 35.55 9.75 118.27
CA ALA A 907 34.99 10.83 119.09
C ALA A 907 35.30 10.61 120.58
N SER A 908 35.46 11.69 121.36
CA SER A 908 35.86 11.62 122.77
C SER A 908 35.02 12.52 123.67
N ALA A 909 34.78 12.11 124.92
CA ALA A 909 34.07 12.87 125.96
C ALA A 909 34.68 12.62 127.36
N ARG A 910 34.31 13.41 128.38
CA ARG A 910 34.78 13.22 129.77
C ARG A 910 33.62 12.92 130.71
N LEU A 911 33.71 11.83 131.47
CA LEU A 911 32.71 11.37 132.45
C LEU A 911 33.25 11.52 133.87
N ARG A 912 32.54 12.23 134.75
CA ARG A 912 32.92 12.39 136.16
C ARG A 912 32.22 11.36 137.04
N VAL A 913 32.98 10.60 137.82
CA VAL A 913 32.44 9.62 138.79
C VAL A 913 32.58 10.18 140.21
N VAL A 914 31.49 10.23 140.96
CA VAL A 914 31.39 10.80 142.32
C VAL A 914 31.08 9.72 143.36
N ARG A 915 31.16 10.06 144.66
CA ARG A 915 30.87 9.11 145.77
C ARG A 915 29.47 8.52 145.63
#